data_AF-A0A7V4JEA7-F1
#
_entry.id   AF-A0A7V4JEA7-F1
#
_cell.length_a   1.000
_cell.length_b   1.000
_cell.length_c   1.000
_cell.angle_alpha   90.00
_cell.angle_beta   90.00
_cell.angle_gamma   90.00
#
_symmetry.space_group_name_H-M   'P 1'
#
loop_
_entity.id
_entity.type
_entity.pdbx_description
1 polymer ?
#
loop_
_entity_poly.entity_id
_entity_poly.type
_entity_poly.pdbx_seq_one_letter_code
_entity_poly.pdbx_strand_id
1 'polypeptide(L)'
;MGEEVAGGLYVALVAPFSWSTPSAVNQHIAGLARALRARGHLPVVVASSDLLEESRRMRLLFRRTRGRLIELLAAYRGDGEVDALLLPPASSGPLSPEDGVPVIPVGYSFPVRLNGSIVNLGLPVDVTSRLEKLLIGGDFDLVHVHEPLAPSVSFTALREARSPVVATFHLTPVAMAAYEMAESVLGRFFSRLDCRVVTFPEAGRLLDELYPGDYHVVSCGAELEGPPAAARGLTAGSGLVTGSGLVTGQTHPASAGQDETSFPAGPSGSRPPFALYVYRGDARRSYRALQRALLAGFPPEVGEVVVALHRPSVERWVPRTVPRRLRSRVTLIEFASPHELLPWYRRAALTILPFLGGEWLCASLAEAAVTGCPVVGPDLAPVRDFLAANGAPGKTGRPLGAVFSPSESASLATAVSAVVSGSTAPTRPPGMVEGVAAHRMTVVAERLEALYRDTLQVTRAARGRAGRTPAAIHSLHLRGLGEESPRKRAREAALATRPDWINADLHMHSNFSKDCASSISAILRTAREVGLGAIAIADHNEIKGALLAREMAEGDPFVIVAEEIKTSEGEVIGLFLQEHIPKGLSFDQTVSLIKEQGGLVYVPHPFDALRTTPSYRTLVDNLHRIDVIEVYNAKVALSSFNLGAERFAAKYNIVAGAGSDAHVLQAIGTAMLHMPRFHDQQTFMAALWEADIIARRKSLLYLQSLKLLRTTLDRVLPED
;
A
#
# COMPACT_ATOMS: atom_id res chain seq x y z
N MET A 1 -20.38 -32.94 -27.31
CA MET A 1 -19.37 -33.57 -26.45
C MET A 1 -18.13 -32.69 -26.52
N GLY A 2 -17.95 -31.83 -25.53
CA GLY A 2 -16.77 -30.96 -25.45
C GLY A 2 -15.62 -31.77 -24.88
N GLU A 3 -14.48 -31.77 -25.56
CA GLU A 3 -13.23 -32.22 -24.97
C GLU A 3 -12.95 -31.35 -23.74
N GLU A 4 -13.00 -31.96 -22.55
CA GLU A 4 -12.37 -31.38 -21.38
C GLU A 4 -10.91 -31.10 -21.74
N VAL A 5 -10.48 -29.84 -21.63
CA VAL A 5 -9.07 -29.48 -21.74
C VAL A 5 -8.35 -30.09 -20.53
N ALA A 6 -7.94 -31.34 -20.68
CA ALA A 6 -7.21 -32.14 -19.69
C ALA A 6 -5.74 -31.70 -19.50
N GLY A 7 -5.38 -30.52 -20.02
CA GLY A 7 -4.05 -29.93 -19.89
C GLY A 7 -3.93 -28.96 -18.70
N GLY A 8 -2.68 -28.74 -18.27
CA GLY A 8 -2.35 -27.71 -17.30
C GLY A 8 -2.62 -26.30 -17.84
N LEU A 9 -3.10 -25.39 -16.99
CA LEU A 9 -3.34 -23.99 -17.37
C LEU A 9 -2.05 -23.19 -17.36
N TYR A 10 -1.87 -22.32 -18.34
CA TYR A 10 -0.77 -21.35 -18.40
C TYR A 10 -1.25 -19.97 -17.91
N VAL A 11 -0.83 -19.58 -16.70
CA VAL A 11 -1.45 -18.47 -15.95
C VAL A 11 -0.44 -17.40 -15.60
N ALA A 12 -0.72 -16.14 -15.94
CA ALA A 12 0.06 -15.00 -15.46
C ALA A 12 -0.50 -14.50 -14.12
N LEU A 13 0.28 -14.63 -13.03
CA LEU A 13 -0.03 -14.08 -11.71
C LEU A 13 0.61 -12.69 -11.57
N VAL A 14 -0.17 -11.63 -11.52
CA VAL A 14 0.35 -10.25 -11.49
C VAL A 14 0.35 -9.70 -10.09
N ALA A 15 1.55 -9.38 -9.58
CA ALA A 15 1.74 -8.81 -8.26
C ALA A 15 1.67 -7.26 -8.30
N PRO A 16 0.94 -6.63 -7.37
CA PRO A 16 0.78 -5.19 -7.31
C PRO A 16 2.00 -4.48 -6.70
N PHE A 17 2.72 -5.19 -5.81
CA PHE A 17 3.85 -4.67 -5.05
C PHE A 17 5.18 -5.13 -5.62
N SER A 18 6.25 -4.39 -5.31
CA SER A 18 7.63 -4.81 -5.57
C SER A 18 7.90 -6.21 -5.04
N TRP A 19 8.26 -7.13 -5.93
CA TRP A 19 8.60 -8.50 -5.59
C TRP A 19 9.74 -8.58 -4.58
N SER A 20 10.71 -7.66 -4.72
CA SER A 20 11.87 -7.56 -3.84
C SER A 20 11.57 -7.00 -2.44
N THR A 21 10.35 -6.50 -2.20
CA THR A 21 9.95 -5.97 -0.88
C THR A 21 9.05 -7.00 -0.18
N PRO A 22 9.30 -7.30 1.11
CA PRO A 22 8.41 -8.17 1.88
C PRO A 22 6.98 -7.63 1.90
N SER A 23 6.04 -8.48 1.49
CA SER A 23 4.61 -8.18 1.43
C SER A 23 3.84 -9.47 1.63
N ALA A 24 2.80 -9.44 2.46
CA ALA A 24 1.93 -10.59 2.65
C ALA A 24 1.24 -11.00 1.33
N VAL A 25 0.91 -10.04 0.45
CA VAL A 25 0.31 -10.34 -0.87
C VAL A 25 1.31 -11.08 -1.76
N ASN A 26 2.59 -10.70 -1.76
CA ASN A 26 3.60 -11.43 -2.53
C ASN A 26 3.79 -12.86 -1.99
N GLN A 27 3.72 -13.05 -0.66
CA GLN A 27 3.76 -14.39 -0.07
C GLN A 27 2.56 -15.24 -0.50
N HIS A 28 1.36 -14.66 -0.49
CA HIS A 28 0.16 -15.33 -1.02
C HIS A 28 0.33 -15.74 -2.49
N ILE A 29 0.81 -14.83 -3.34
CA ILE A 29 1.04 -15.10 -4.78
C ILE A 29 2.06 -16.23 -4.96
N ALA A 30 3.14 -16.25 -4.16
CA ALA A 30 4.14 -17.31 -4.21
C ALA A 30 3.57 -18.67 -3.80
N GLY A 31 2.82 -18.74 -2.69
CA GLY A 31 2.18 -19.98 -2.26
C GLY A 31 1.16 -20.49 -3.26
N LEU A 32 0.38 -19.58 -3.88
CA LEU A 32 -0.52 -19.93 -4.97
C LEU A 32 0.24 -20.47 -6.18
N ALA A 33 1.35 -19.83 -6.58
CA ALA A 33 2.16 -20.27 -7.71
C ALA A 33 2.74 -21.68 -7.47
N ARG A 34 3.28 -21.96 -6.27
CA ARG A 34 3.75 -23.31 -5.92
C ARG A 34 2.63 -24.33 -5.99
N ALA A 35 1.46 -24.01 -5.43
CA ALA A 35 0.31 -24.91 -5.43
C ALA A 35 -0.21 -25.18 -6.84
N LEU A 36 -0.33 -24.16 -7.70
CA LEU A 36 -0.70 -24.33 -9.11
C LEU A 36 0.32 -25.19 -9.86
N ARG A 37 1.62 -24.95 -9.66
CA ARG A 37 2.69 -25.76 -10.27
C ARG A 37 2.64 -27.22 -9.82
N ALA A 38 2.42 -27.47 -8.53
CA ALA A 38 2.27 -28.83 -7.99
C ALA A 38 1.06 -29.58 -8.58
N ARG A 39 0.05 -28.84 -9.07
CA ARG A 39 -1.12 -29.38 -9.78
C ARG A 39 -0.91 -29.56 -11.29
N GLY A 40 0.30 -29.32 -11.79
CA GLY A 40 0.64 -29.46 -13.20
C GLY A 40 0.28 -28.24 -14.06
N HIS A 41 0.00 -27.09 -13.45
CA HIS A 41 -0.16 -25.82 -14.17
C HIS A 41 1.18 -25.11 -14.35
N LEU A 42 1.19 -24.10 -15.22
CA LEU A 42 2.36 -23.34 -15.59
C LEU A 42 2.18 -21.86 -15.17
N PRO A 43 2.39 -21.52 -13.89
CA PRO A 43 2.27 -20.16 -13.41
C PRO A 43 3.50 -19.32 -13.77
N VAL A 44 3.27 -18.07 -14.18
CA VAL A 44 4.30 -17.05 -14.38
C VAL A 44 3.96 -15.85 -13.53
N VAL A 45 4.84 -15.49 -12.60
CA VAL A 45 4.66 -14.29 -11.79
C VAL A 45 5.15 -13.07 -12.56
N VAL A 46 4.37 -12.00 -12.58
CA VAL A 46 4.71 -10.72 -13.21
C VAL A 46 4.69 -9.63 -12.14
N ALA A 47 5.82 -8.96 -11.92
CA ALA A 47 5.96 -8.02 -10.80
C ALA A 47 6.97 -6.90 -11.10
N SER A 48 6.94 -5.84 -10.30
CA SER A 48 8.05 -4.88 -10.23
C SER A 48 9.16 -5.39 -9.29
N SER A 49 10.38 -4.86 -9.40
CA SER A 49 11.47 -5.17 -8.50
C SER A 49 12.43 -3.98 -8.36
N ASP A 50 12.99 -3.79 -7.17
CA ASP A 50 13.90 -2.68 -6.84
C ASP A 50 15.36 -3.15 -6.66
N LEU A 51 15.64 -4.43 -6.89
CA LEU A 51 17.00 -4.97 -6.80
C LEU A 51 17.80 -4.64 -8.06
N LEU A 52 19.06 -4.23 -7.88
CA LEU A 52 19.97 -3.93 -8.99
C LEU A 52 20.26 -5.13 -9.90
N GLU A 53 20.27 -6.34 -9.33
CA GLU A 53 20.47 -7.58 -10.08
C GLU A 53 19.27 -7.88 -11.00
N GLU A 54 18.05 -7.66 -10.49
CA GLU A 54 16.81 -7.75 -11.26
C GLU A 54 16.77 -6.76 -12.43
N SER A 55 17.34 -5.56 -12.26
CA SER A 55 17.51 -4.60 -13.37
C SER A 55 18.33 -5.15 -14.53
N ARG A 56 19.36 -5.97 -14.25
CA ARG A 56 20.17 -6.62 -15.29
C ARG A 56 19.37 -7.71 -15.99
N ARG A 57 18.67 -8.56 -15.23
CA ARG A 57 17.79 -9.61 -15.79
C ARG A 57 16.70 -9.01 -16.67
N MET A 58 16.01 -7.98 -16.19
CA MET A 58 15.00 -7.24 -16.95
C MET A 58 15.54 -6.71 -18.28
N ARG A 59 16.75 -6.13 -18.32
CA ARG A 59 17.36 -5.66 -19.59
C ARG A 59 17.65 -6.80 -20.57
N LEU A 60 18.06 -7.96 -20.07
CA LEU A 60 18.34 -9.14 -20.90
C LEU A 60 17.06 -9.74 -21.48
N LEU A 61 15.99 -9.82 -20.68
CA LEU A 61 14.67 -10.33 -21.09
C LEU A 61 14.03 -9.44 -22.17
N PHE A 62 14.08 -8.11 -21.99
CA PHE A 62 13.39 -7.15 -22.87
C PHE A 62 14.29 -6.49 -23.95
N ARG A 63 15.42 -7.11 -24.32
CA ARG A 63 16.35 -6.56 -25.32
C ARG A 63 15.67 -6.46 -26.70
N ARG A 64 15.73 -5.27 -27.33
CA ARG A 64 14.92 -4.83 -28.49
C ARG A 64 14.96 -5.70 -29.76
N THR A 65 15.93 -6.60 -29.92
CA THR A 65 16.23 -7.22 -31.21
C THR A 65 15.71 -8.64 -31.44
N ARG A 66 15.15 -9.34 -30.43
CA ARG A 66 14.78 -10.78 -30.61
C ARG A 66 13.54 -11.35 -29.92
N GLY A 67 12.82 -10.62 -29.07
CA GLY A 67 11.67 -11.25 -28.39
C GLY A 67 12.06 -12.44 -27.50
N ARG A 68 13.30 -12.46 -26.99
CA ARG A 68 13.87 -13.55 -26.17
C ARG A 68 12.96 -13.99 -25.03
N LEU A 69 12.36 -13.05 -24.29
CA LEU A 69 11.39 -13.37 -23.24
C LEU A 69 10.26 -14.26 -23.76
N ILE A 70 9.72 -13.95 -24.95
CA ILE A 70 8.63 -14.72 -25.54
C ILE A 70 9.11 -16.10 -25.98
N GLU A 71 10.31 -16.22 -26.56
CA GLU A 71 10.90 -17.52 -26.91
C GLU A 71 11.08 -18.41 -25.66
N LEU A 72 11.61 -17.84 -24.57
CA LEU A 72 11.80 -18.57 -23.31
C LEU A 72 10.46 -18.98 -22.66
N LEU A 73 9.45 -18.11 -22.70
CA LEU A 73 8.12 -18.43 -22.21
C LEU A 73 7.39 -19.46 -23.09
N ALA A 74 7.63 -19.44 -24.40
CA ALA A 74 7.09 -20.44 -25.32
C ALA A 74 7.71 -21.83 -25.09
N ALA A 75 9.02 -21.89 -24.82
CA ALA A 75 9.69 -23.12 -24.38
C ALA A 75 9.08 -23.62 -23.07
N TYR A 76 9.00 -22.76 -22.04
CA TYR A 76 8.37 -23.09 -20.77
C TYR A 76 6.94 -23.60 -20.90
N ARG A 77 6.13 -23.03 -21.80
CA ARG A 77 4.77 -23.50 -22.07
C ARG A 77 4.73 -24.86 -22.76
N GLY A 78 5.72 -25.17 -23.60
CA GLY A 78 5.75 -26.36 -24.44
C GLY A 78 6.15 -27.64 -23.68
N ASP A 79 7.31 -27.62 -23.03
CA ASP A 79 7.90 -28.79 -22.37
C ASP A 79 8.02 -28.66 -20.84
N GLY A 80 7.69 -27.48 -20.29
CA GLY A 80 7.80 -27.19 -18.86
C GLY A 80 9.23 -26.89 -18.40
N GLU A 81 10.22 -26.85 -19.30
CA GLU A 81 11.59 -26.47 -18.95
C GLU A 81 11.69 -24.98 -18.67
N VAL A 82 12.29 -24.63 -17.53
CA VAL A 82 12.44 -23.23 -17.11
C VAL A 82 13.88 -22.79 -17.32
N ASP A 83 14.08 -21.85 -18.25
CA ASP A 83 15.38 -21.18 -18.42
C ASP A 83 15.75 -20.38 -17.16
N ALA A 84 17.01 -20.45 -16.75
CA ALA A 84 17.51 -19.76 -15.56
C ALA A 84 17.27 -18.23 -15.59
N LEU A 85 17.17 -17.61 -16.77
CA LEU A 85 16.88 -16.20 -16.94
C LEU A 85 15.42 -15.83 -16.60
N LEU A 86 14.52 -16.81 -16.54
CA LEU A 86 13.14 -16.60 -16.09
C LEU A 86 13.01 -16.68 -14.55
N LEU A 87 13.99 -17.28 -13.87
CA LEU A 87 13.93 -17.50 -12.42
C LEU A 87 14.38 -16.27 -11.61
N PRO A 88 13.79 -16.03 -10.44
CA PRO A 88 14.24 -14.99 -9.50
C PRO A 88 15.60 -15.35 -8.88
N PRO A 89 16.51 -14.42 -8.52
CA PRO A 89 17.59 -14.69 -7.59
C PRO A 89 17.02 -15.16 -6.25
N ALA A 90 17.80 -15.95 -5.53
CA ALA A 90 17.44 -16.40 -4.18
C ALA A 90 17.17 -15.25 -3.19
N SER A 91 17.67 -14.05 -3.46
CA SER A 91 17.46 -12.84 -2.65
C SER A 91 16.22 -12.02 -3.06
N SER A 92 15.50 -12.43 -4.10
CA SER A 92 14.44 -11.66 -4.75
C SER A 92 13.05 -12.21 -4.42
N GLY A 93 12.47 -11.68 -3.34
CA GLY A 93 11.10 -11.97 -2.95
C GLY A 93 10.91 -13.39 -2.38
N PRO A 94 9.65 -13.87 -2.33
CA PRO A 94 9.29 -15.11 -1.63
C PRO A 94 9.45 -16.41 -2.43
N LEU A 95 9.81 -16.34 -3.73
CA LEU A 95 10.08 -17.51 -4.57
C LEU A 95 11.58 -17.64 -4.80
N SER A 96 12.10 -18.86 -4.65
CA SER A 96 13.50 -19.19 -4.93
C SER A 96 13.63 -19.87 -6.30
N PRO A 97 14.85 -19.94 -6.89
CA PRO A 97 15.05 -20.66 -8.14
C PRO A 97 14.57 -22.11 -8.11
N GLU A 98 14.73 -22.82 -6.99
CA GLU A 98 14.31 -24.21 -6.84
C GLU A 98 12.79 -24.41 -6.90
N ASP A 99 12.00 -23.36 -6.65
CA ASP A 99 10.55 -23.41 -6.83
C ASP A 99 10.16 -23.62 -8.30
N GLY A 100 11.08 -23.36 -9.24
CA GLY A 100 10.87 -23.58 -10.67
C GLY A 100 9.71 -22.77 -11.25
N VAL A 101 9.41 -21.61 -10.66
CA VAL A 101 8.35 -20.69 -11.10
C VAL A 101 9.01 -19.46 -11.73
N PRO A 102 8.75 -19.17 -13.02
CA PRO A 102 9.16 -17.92 -13.65
C PRO A 102 8.68 -16.67 -12.90
N VAL A 103 9.56 -15.71 -12.69
CA VAL A 103 9.25 -14.37 -12.14
C VAL A 103 9.77 -13.32 -13.12
N ILE A 104 8.88 -12.56 -13.75
CA ILE A 104 9.22 -11.59 -14.79
C ILE A 104 9.20 -10.17 -14.22
N PRO A 105 10.37 -9.52 -14.08
CA PRO A 105 10.46 -8.14 -13.61
C PRO A 105 10.09 -7.19 -14.75
N VAL A 106 9.05 -6.39 -14.57
CA VAL A 106 8.54 -5.49 -15.62
C VAL A 106 8.86 -4.02 -15.38
N GLY A 107 9.40 -3.66 -14.22
CA GLY A 107 9.88 -2.31 -13.89
C GLY A 107 10.21 -2.13 -12.42
N TYR A 108 10.45 -0.89 -12.03
CA TYR A 108 10.70 -0.49 -10.64
C TYR A 108 9.42 -0.14 -9.90
N SER A 109 9.48 -0.17 -8.58
CA SER A 109 8.41 0.32 -7.73
C SER A 109 8.76 1.65 -7.08
N PHE A 110 7.74 2.30 -6.52
CA PHE A 110 7.84 3.56 -5.81
C PHE A 110 7.08 3.48 -4.49
N PRO A 111 7.61 4.08 -3.41
CA PRO A 111 6.94 4.08 -2.13
C PRO A 111 5.69 4.98 -2.19
N VAL A 112 4.53 4.40 -1.90
CA VAL A 112 3.24 5.06 -1.78
C VAL A 112 2.73 4.86 -0.34
N ARG A 113 2.20 5.91 0.27
CA ARG A 113 1.54 5.80 1.58
C ARG A 113 0.12 5.29 1.41
N LEU A 114 -0.18 4.10 1.91
CA LEU A 114 -1.55 3.55 1.97
C LEU A 114 -1.87 3.16 3.41
N ASN A 115 -3.01 3.64 3.94
CA ASN A 115 -3.45 3.40 5.33
C ASN A 115 -2.38 3.73 6.38
N GLY A 116 -1.48 4.66 6.04
CA GLY A 116 -0.36 5.11 6.85
C GLY A 116 0.75 4.09 7.10
N SER A 117 0.83 3.07 6.23
CA SER A 117 2.02 2.25 5.96
C SER A 117 2.61 2.65 4.59
N ILE A 118 3.90 2.43 4.39
CA ILE A 118 4.58 2.65 3.09
C ILE A 118 4.59 1.33 2.33
N VAL A 119 3.94 1.29 1.18
CA VAL A 119 3.96 0.16 0.25
C VAL A 119 4.68 0.55 -1.04
N ASN A 120 5.34 -0.39 -1.69
CA ASN A 120 6.12 -0.13 -2.90
C ASN A 120 5.33 -0.61 -4.14
N LEU A 121 4.69 0.31 -4.88
CA LEU A 121 3.85 0.02 -6.05
C LEU A 121 4.59 0.26 -7.37
N GLY A 122 4.44 -0.61 -8.36
CA GLY A 122 5.02 -0.39 -9.70
C GLY A 122 4.23 0.62 -10.54
N LEU A 123 4.87 1.68 -11.04
CA LEU A 123 4.19 2.73 -11.82
C LEU A 123 4.03 2.39 -13.31
N PRO A 124 2.93 2.82 -13.98
CA PRO A 124 2.64 2.46 -15.36
C PRO A 124 3.61 3.01 -16.42
N VAL A 125 4.28 4.15 -16.18
CA VAL A 125 4.99 4.89 -17.25
C VAL A 125 6.20 4.11 -17.81
N ASP A 126 6.93 3.38 -16.95
CA ASP A 126 8.06 2.53 -17.37
C ASP A 126 7.65 1.06 -17.63
N VAL A 127 6.44 0.66 -17.22
CA VAL A 127 6.01 -0.75 -17.24
C VAL A 127 5.12 -1.06 -18.45
N THR A 128 4.33 -0.08 -18.94
CA THR A 128 3.28 -0.30 -19.95
C THR A 128 3.79 -1.03 -21.20
N SER A 129 4.86 -0.56 -21.86
CA SER A 129 5.34 -1.21 -23.10
C SER A 129 5.90 -2.62 -22.87
N ARG A 130 6.49 -2.89 -21.70
CA ARG A 130 7.01 -4.23 -21.36
C ARG A 130 5.88 -5.18 -21.04
N LEU A 131 4.89 -4.71 -20.27
CA LEU A 131 3.72 -5.47 -19.88
C LEU A 131 2.82 -5.77 -21.09
N GLU A 132 2.61 -4.80 -21.97
CA GLU A 132 1.91 -5.00 -23.25
C GLU A 132 2.61 -6.08 -24.08
N LYS A 133 3.93 -5.99 -24.28
CA LYS A 133 4.69 -7.01 -25.02
C LYS A 133 4.59 -8.40 -24.39
N LEU A 134 4.67 -8.47 -23.06
CA LEU A 134 4.57 -9.72 -22.31
C LEU A 134 3.17 -10.32 -22.41
N LEU A 135 2.12 -9.55 -22.17
CA LEU A 135 0.74 -10.04 -22.15
C LEU A 135 0.22 -10.36 -23.56
N ILE A 136 0.70 -9.66 -24.59
CA ILE A 136 0.38 -9.98 -26.00
C ILE A 136 1.18 -11.18 -26.50
N GLY A 137 2.50 -11.18 -26.26
CA GLY A 137 3.38 -12.21 -26.81
C GLY A 137 3.42 -13.51 -26.00
N GLY A 138 3.12 -13.43 -24.70
CA GLY A 138 3.23 -14.57 -23.80
C GLY A 138 2.18 -15.65 -24.05
N ASP A 139 1.02 -15.30 -24.63
CA ASP A 139 -0.08 -16.23 -24.93
C ASP A 139 -0.58 -17.01 -23.70
N PHE A 140 -0.80 -16.28 -22.60
CA PHE A 140 -1.40 -16.83 -21.38
C PHE A 140 -2.83 -17.29 -21.61
N ASP A 141 -3.22 -18.43 -21.04
CA ASP A 141 -4.62 -18.87 -21.06
C ASP A 141 -5.49 -17.88 -20.26
N LEU A 142 -4.95 -17.38 -19.14
CA LEU A 142 -5.60 -16.45 -18.24
C LEU A 142 -4.60 -15.52 -17.55
N VAL A 143 -5.02 -14.30 -17.24
CA VAL A 143 -4.27 -13.35 -16.39
C VAL A 143 -4.99 -13.20 -15.06
N HIS A 144 -4.31 -13.48 -13.97
CA HIS A 144 -4.82 -13.29 -12.61
C HIS A 144 -4.12 -12.09 -11.96
N VAL A 145 -4.84 -10.99 -11.79
CA VAL A 145 -4.33 -9.77 -11.15
C VAL A 145 -4.67 -9.76 -9.66
N HIS A 146 -3.70 -9.41 -8.82
CA HIS A 146 -3.91 -9.25 -7.38
C HIS A 146 -3.89 -7.77 -7.01
N GLU A 147 -4.86 -7.35 -6.19
CA GLU A 147 -5.04 -5.98 -5.74
C GLU A 147 -4.89 -4.95 -6.88
N PRO A 148 -5.75 -5.00 -7.92
CA PRO A 148 -5.61 -4.17 -9.12
C PRO A 148 -5.96 -2.68 -8.90
N LEU A 149 -5.55 -2.10 -7.77
CA LEU A 149 -5.71 -0.69 -7.43
C LEU A 149 -4.88 0.19 -8.36
N ALA A 150 -5.44 1.33 -8.78
CA ALA A 150 -4.69 2.33 -9.52
C ALA A 150 -3.91 3.25 -8.56
N PRO A 151 -2.67 3.66 -8.90
CA PRO A 151 -1.80 3.14 -9.94
C PRO A 151 -1.01 1.88 -9.48
N SER A 152 -1.01 0.80 -10.27
CA SER A 152 -0.18 -0.40 -10.02
C SER A 152 0.14 -1.19 -11.29
N VAL A 153 1.05 -2.18 -11.17
CA VAL A 153 1.32 -3.17 -12.22
C VAL A 153 0.07 -3.99 -12.51
N SER A 154 -0.64 -4.44 -11.48
CA SER A 154 -1.92 -5.17 -11.59
C SER A 154 -2.99 -4.37 -12.34
N PHE A 155 -3.13 -3.07 -12.03
CA PHE A 155 -4.03 -2.17 -12.76
C PHE A 155 -3.66 -2.04 -14.23
N THR A 156 -2.36 -1.89 -14.53
CA THR A 156 -1.87 -1.80 -15.91
C THR A 156 -2.06 -3.12 -16.65
N ALA A 157 -1.83 -4.26 -15.99
CA ALA A 157 -1.99 -5.58 -16.57
C ALA A 157 -3.44 -5.84 -17.00
N LEU A 158 -4.41 -5.48 -16.16
CA LEU A 158 -5.83 -5.54 -16.53
C LEU A 158 -6.14 -4.73 -17.79
N ARG A 159 -5.51 -3.56 -17.97
CA ARG A 159 -5.74 -2.70 -19.14
C ARG A 159 -5.19 -3.30 -20.43
N GLU A 160 -4.02 -3.95 -20.34
CA GLU A 160 -3.30 -4.49 -21.49
C GLU A 160 -3.62 -5.98 -21.77
N ALA A 161 -4.26 -6.68 -20.84
CA ALA A 161 -4.60 -8.10 -20.98
C ALA A 161 -5.55 -8.34 -22.16
N ARG A 162 -5.25 -9.38 -22.95
CA ARG A 162 -6.10 -9.87 -24.05
C ARG A 162 -6.73 -11.25 -23.75
N SER A 163 -6.17 -11.95 -22.78
CA SER A 163 -6.72 -13.17 -22.19
C SER A 163 -7.78 -12.81 -21.15
N PRO A 164 -8.67 -13.76 -20.78
CA PRO A 164 -9.61 -13.56 -19.68
C PRO A 164 -8.88 -13.15 -18.40
N VAL A 165 -9.52 -12.30 -17.59
CA VAL A 165 -8.92 -11.71 -16.39
C VAL A 165 -9.68 -12.09 -15.13
N VAL A 166 -9.00 -12.75 -14.20
CA VAL A 166 -9.45 -12.96 -12.82
C VAL A 166 -8.79 -11.89 -11.94
N ALA A 167 -9.55 -11.25 -11.05
CA ALA A 167 -8.99 -10.35 -10.04
C ALA A 167 -9.24 -10.87 -8.63
N THR A 168 -8.22 -10.84 -7.78
CA THR A 168 -8.39 -11.00 -6.32
C THR A 168 -8.17 -9.68 -5.61
N PHE A 169 -9.16 -9.27 -4.82
CA PHE A 169 -9.12 -8.10 -3.95
C PHE A 169 -8.79 -8.55 -2.52
N HIS A 170 -7.67 -8.02 -2.01
CA HIS A 170 -7.11 -8.26 -0.69
C HIS A 170 -7.31 -7.05 0.26
N LEU A 171 -7.77 -5.88 -0.24
CA LEU A 171 -7.97 -4.63 0.52
C LEU A 171 -9.44 -4.15 0.62
N THR A 172 -9.64 -3.21 1.54
CA THR A 172 -10.86 -2.46 1.92
C THR A 172 -11.31 -1.35 0.95
N PRO A 173 -12.58 -0.90 1.04
CA PRO A 173 -13.15 0.23 0.25
C PRO A 173 -12.38 1.54 0.37
N VAL A 174 -11.67 1.80 1.47
CA VAL A 174 -10.95 3.06 1.66
C VAL A 174 -9.73 3.14 0.75
N ALA A 175 -9.08 2.01 0.45
CA ALA A 175 -8.07 1.95 -0.61
C ALA A 175 -8.72 2.09 -2.00
N MET A 176 -10.02 1.76 -2.12
CA MET A 176 -10.80 2.01 -3.33
C MET A 176 -11.21 3.49 -3.49
N ALA A 177 -11.18 4.30 -2.43
CA ALA A 177 -11.33 5.77 -2.56
C ALA A 177 -10.18 6.39 -3.37
N ALA A 178 -9.04 5.71 -3.47
CA ALA A 178 -7.96 6.04 -4.40
C ALA A 178 -8.31 5.81 -5.88
N TYR A 179 -9.46 5.19 -6.19
CA TYR A 179 -10.09 5.32 -7.49
C TYR A 179 -10.81 6.67 -7.63
N GLU A 180 -10.08 7.77 -7.42
CA GLU A 180 -10.47 9.11 -7.89
C GLU A 180 -10.47 9.19 -9.43
N MET A 181 -11.01 8.16 -10.10
CA MET A 181 -11.24 8.11 -11.53
C MET A 181 -12.73 8.36 -11.78
N ALA A 182 -13.08 8.90 -12.95
CA ALA A 182 -14.49 9.03 -13.32
C ALA A 182 -15.21 7.66 -13.30
N GLU A 183 -16.48 7.61 -12.91
CA GLU A 183 -17.37 6.41 -12.92
C GLU A 183 -17.22 5.62 -14.21
N SER A 184 -17.12 6.32 -15.35
CA SER A 184 -16.98 5.70 -16.66
C SER A 184 -15.65 4.95 -16.85
N VAL A 185 -14.61 5.29 -16.11
CA VAL A 185 -13.32 4.58 -16.12
C VAL A 185 -13.36 3.37 -15.20
N LEU A 186 -13.98 3.50 -14.02
CA LEU A 186 -14.19 2.39 -13.09
C LEU A 186 -15.17 1.35 -13.62
N GLY A 187 -16.28 1.78 -14.21
CA GLY A 187 -17.23 0.87 -14.86
C GLY A 187 -16.55 0.07 -15.97
N ARG A 188 -15.69 0.72 -16.77
CA ARG A 188 -14.86 0.04 -17.79
C ARG A 188 -13.79 -0.87 -17.20
N PHE A 189 -13.28 -0.57 -16.01
CA PHE A 189 -12.34 -1.40 -15.27
C PHE A 189 -13.02 -2.69 -14.79
N PHE A 190 -14.15 -2.57 -14.10
CA PHE A 190 -14.89 -3.72 -13.58
C PHE A 190 -15.57 -4.55 -14.67
N SER A 191 -15.93 -3.93 -15.81
CA SER A 191 -16.45 -4.66 -16.98
C SER A 191 -15.39 -5.49 -17.71
N ARG A 192 -14.09 -5.27 -17.43
CA ARG A 192 -13.00 -6.07 -18.00
C ARG A 192 -12.66 -7.29 -17.17
N LEU A 193 -13.20 -7.41 -15.97
CA LEU A 193 -12.99 -8.57 -15.11
C LEU A 193 -13.97 -9.66 -15.51
N ASP A 194 -13.46 -10.81 -15.93
CA ASP A 194 -14.26 -11.99 -16.22
C ASP A 194 -14.63 -12.75 -14.92
N CYS A 195 -13.80 -12.64 -13.87
CA CYS A 195 -14.07 -13.22 -12.55
C CYS A 195 -13.51 -12.32 -11.42
N ARG A 196 -14.27 -12.18 -10.33
CA ARG A 196 -13.92 -11.34 -9.17
C ARG A 196 -13.85 -12.20 -7.91
N VAL A 197 -12.74 -12.13 -7.20
CA VAL A 197 -12.46 -12.91 -6.00
C VAL A 197 -12.17 -11.99 -4.83
N VAL A 198 -12.73 -12.30 -3.66
CA VAL A 198 -12.49 -11.62 -2.40
C VAL A 198 -12.04 -12.62 -1.33
N THR A 199 -11.32 -12.15 -0.31
CA THR A 199 -10.73 -13.04 0.69
C THR A 199 -11.63 -13.40 1.87
N PHE A 200 -12.73 -12.65 2.06
CA PHE A 200 -13.74 -12.89 3.10
C PHE A 200 -15.12 -12.35 2.68
N PRO A 201 -16.23 -12.86 3.26
CA PRO A 201 -17.59 -12.51 2.84
C PRO A 201 -17.94 -11.02 2.89
N GLU A 202 -17.58 -10.32 3.97
CA GLU A 202 -17.92 -8.90 4.10
C GLU A 202 -17.24 -8.03 3.03
N ALA A 203 -16.04 -8.38 2.57
CA ALA A 203 -15.40 -7.70 1.44
C ALA A 203 -16.22 -7.84 0.15
N GLY A 204 -16.85 -8.99 -0.06
CA GLY A 204 -17.73 -9.22 -1.21
C GLY A 204 -18.97 -8.35 -1.17
N ARG A 205 -19.67 -8.29 -0.03
CA ARG A 205 -20.87 -7.43 0.14
C ARG A 205 -20.56 -5.98 -0.15
N LEU A 206 -19.47 -5.51 0.43
CA LEU A 206 -19.07 -4.14 0.30
C LEU A 206 -18.61 -3.79 -1.13
N LEU A 207 -17.92 -4.70 -1.82
CA LEU A 207 -17.54 -4.48 -3.21
C LEU A 207 -18.73 -4.55 -4.14
N ASP A 208 -19.73 -5.38 -3.86
CA ASP A 208 -21.00 -5.43 -4.59
C ASP A 208 -21.82 -4.14 -4.41
N GLU A 209 -21.86 -3.59 -3.19
CA GLU A 209 -22.50 -2.29 -2.92
C GLU A 209 -21.87 -1.14 -3.71
N LEU A 210 -20.53 -1.15 -3.85
CA LEU A 210 -19.80 -0.11 -4.58
C LEU A 210 -19.77 -0.35 -6.10
N TYR A 211 -19.63 -1.62 -6.50
CA TYR A 211 -19.46 -2.07 -7.88
C TYR A 211 -20.22 -3.39 -8.09
N PRO A 212 -21.52 -3.32 -8.42
CA PRO A 212 -22.35 -4.51 -8.50
C PRO A 212 -21.77 -5.62 -9.38
N GLY A 213 -21.85 -6.85 -8.89
CA GLY A 213 -21.52 -8.06 -9.66
C GLY A 213 -21.18 -9.27 -8.78
N ASP A 214 -20.82 -10.37 -9.44
CA ASP A 214 -20.59 -11.63 -8.75
C ASP A 214 -19.17 -11.69 -8.15
N TYR A 215 -19.09 -11.80 -6.82
CA TYR A 215 -17.84 -11.92 -6.07
C TYR A 215 -17.72 -13.30 -5.41
N HIS A 216 -16.69 -14.04 -5.77
CA HIS A 216 -16.38 -15.33 -5.17
C HIS A 216 -15.50 -15.18 -3.93
N VAL A 217 -15.92 -15.78 -2.82
CA VAL A 217 -15.14 -15.75 -1.57
C VAL A 217 -14.15 -16.92 -1.55
N VAL A 218 -12.85 -16.61 -1.58
CA VAL A 218 -11.76 -17.61 -1.50
C VAL A 218 -10.71 -17.12 -0.50
N SER A 219 -10.38 -17.95 0.49
CA SER A 219 -9.36 -17.58 1.49
C SER A 219 -8.01 -17.26 0.85
N CYS A 220 -7.21 -16.41 1.51
CA CYS A 220 -5.82 -16.18 1.12
C CYS A 220 -4.92 -17.42 1.26
N GLY A 221 -5.34 -18.44 2.01
CA GLY A 221 -4.59 -19.70 2.13
C GLY A 221 -3.35 -19.62 3.01
N ALA A 222 -2.92 -20.76 3.53
CA ALA A 222 -1.65 -20.92 4.27
C ALA A 222 -0.90 -22.18 3.83
N GLU A 223 0.44 -22.08 3.76
CA GLU A 223 1.37 -23.15 3.38
C GLU A 223 1.83 -24.00 4.59
N LEU A 224 1.17 -23.89 5.75
CA LEU A 224 1.54 -24.60 6.98
C LEU A 224 1.07 -26.07 6.95
N GLU A 225 1.77 -26.92 6.22
CA GLU A 225 1.53 -28.37 6.22
C GLU A 225 2.54 -29.14 7.08
N GLY A 226 2.02 -30.11 7.82
CA GLY A 226 2.74 -31.20 8.48
C GLY A 226 1.73 -32.29 8.82
N PRO A 227 2.15 -33.56 9.04
CA PRO A 227 1.20 -34.65 9.26
C PRO A 227 0.21 -34.29 10.37
N PRO A 228 -1.07 -34.68 10.24
CA PRO A 228 -2.07 -34.41 11.27
C PRO A 228 -1.49 -34.88 12.60
N ALA A 229 -1.63 -34.06 13.65
CA ALA A 229 -1.24 -34.46 14.99
C ALA A 229 -2.07 -35.70 15.35
N ALA A 230 -1.52 -36.89 15.06
CA ALA A 230 -2.02 -38.13 15.57
C ALA A 230 -2.09 -37.96 17.08
N ALA A 231 -3.24 -38.30 17.65
CA ALA A 231 -3.45 -38.38 19.08
C ALA A 231 -2.27 -39.12 19.71
N ARG A 232 -1.30 -38.38 20.27
CA ARG A 232 -0.16 -38.98 20.95
C ARG A 232 -0.61 -39.30 22.37
N GLY A 233 -1.11 -40.52 22.52
CA GLY A 233 -0.83 -41.29 23.72
C GLY A 233 0.70 -41.36 23.93
N LEU A 234 1.12 -41.19 25.17
CA LEU A 234 2.51 -41.26 25.58
C LEU A 234 3.12 -42.63 25.27
N THR A 235 4.24 -42.68 24.56
CA THR A 235 5.34 -43.62 24.81
C THR A 235 6.66 -43.11 24.19
N ALA A 236 7.74 -43.17 24.97
CA ALA A 236 9.10 -42.71 24.65
C ALA A 236 9.91 -43.70 23.78
N GLY A 237 10.96 -43.21 23.09
CA GLY A 237 11.98 -44.05 22.45
C GLY A 237 12.94 -43.30 21.51
N SER A 238 14.24 -43.44 21.76
CA SER A 238 15.44 -42.72 21.28
C SER A 238 16.02 -43.12 19.91
N GLY A 239 16.89 -42.28 19.32
CA GLY A 239 17.98 -42.72 18.42
C GLY A 239 18.63 -41.64 17.56
N LEU A 240 19.90 -41.29 17.87
CA LEU A 240 20.79 -40.31 17.20
C LEU A 240 21.99 -41.04 16.57
N VAL A 241 22.53 -40.57 15.42
CA VAL A 241 23.91 -40.75 14.88
C VAL A 241 24.12 -39.63 13.83
N THR A 242 24.85 -38.50 14.00
CA THR A 242 26.29 -38.14 14.19
C THR A 242 27.22 -38.19 12.96
N GLY A 243 28.01 -37.12 12.78
CA GLY A 243 29.32 -37.08 12.07
C GLY A 243 29.45 -36.01 10.97
N SER A 244 29.88 -34.77 11.25
CA SER A 244 31.26 -34.21 11.21
C SER A 244 31.81 -33.98 9.79
N GLY A 245 32.42 -32.87 9.36
CA GLY A 245 32.98 -31.68 10.01
C GLY A 245 34.32 -31.31 9.31
N LEU A 246 34.59 -30.02 9.03
CA LEU A 246 35.89 -29.32 9.25
C LEU A 246 35.94 -27.93 8.60
N VAL A 247 36.35 -26.96 9.41
CA VAL A 247 36.67 -25.56 9.10
C VAL A 247 38.05 -25.26 9.72
N THR A 248 38.83 -24.40 9.07
CA THR A 248 39.92 -23.59 9.63
C THR A 248 39.65 -22.16 9.16
N GLY A 249 39.81 -21.03 9.86
CA GLY A 249 40.34 -20.54 11.16
C GLY A 249 40.58 -19.03 10.90
N GLN A 250 40.24 -18.01 11.70
CA GLN A 250 40.77 -17.57 13.01
C GLN A 250 40.08 -16.21 13.34
N THR A 251 39.29 -16.03 14.42
CA THR A 251 39.59 -15.67 15.85
C THR A 251 39.98 -14.18 16.08
N HIS A 252 39.59 -13.39 17.09
CA HIS A 252 38.59 -13.34 18.20
C HIS A 252 38.92 -12.04 19.02
N PRO A 253 38.11 -11.55 20.00
CA PRO A 253 38.12 -12.11 21.36
C PRO A 253 36.71 -12.40 21.90
N ALA A 254 36.54 -13.62 22.39
CA ALA A 254 35.39 -14.12 23.14
C ALA A 254 35.86 -14.63 24.50
N SER A 255 35.01 -14.46 25.53
CA SER A 255 34.75 -15.44 26.60
C SER A 255 33.51 -14.94 27.36
N ALA A 256 32.49 -15.71 27.71
CA ALA A 256 32.35 -17.15 27.79
C ALA A 256 30.96 -17.57 27.24
N GLY A 257 30.94 -18.68 26.51
CA GLY A 257 29.73 -19.30 25.98
C GLY A 257 28.96 -20.07 27.05
N GLN A 258 27.65 -19.92 27.03
CA GLN A 258 26.70 -20.88 27.57
C GLN A 258 25.83 -21.34 26.40
N ASP A 259 25.76 -22.66 26.23
CA ASP A 259 24.74 -23.32 25.43
C ASP A 259 23.34 -22.95 25.98
N GLU A 260 22.51 -22.26 25.19
CA GLU A 260 21.09 -22.03 25.52
C GLU A 260 20.18 -22.47 24.36
N THR A 261 20.23 -23.76 24.03
CA THR A 261 19.01 -24.49 23.60
C THR A 261 18.40 -25.31 24.75
N SER A 262 18.99 -25.23 25.93
CA SER A 262 18.48 -25.73 27.20
C SER A 262 17.83 -24.61 28.00
N PHE A 263 16.55 -24.75 28.33
CA PHE A 263 15.88 -23.88 29.29
C PHE A 263 15.67 -24.65 30.60
N PRO A 264 15.84 -24.02 31.78
CA PRO A 264 15.67 -24.70 33.05
C PRO A 264 14.19 -25.06 33.29
N ALA A 265 13.93 -26.34 33.57
CA ALA A 265 12.63 -26.80 34.06
C ALA A 265 12.51 -26.46 35.55
N GLY A 266 11.54 -25.62 35.91
CA GLY A 266 11.13 -25.42 37.31
C GLY A 266 10.42 -26.64 37.89
N PRO A 267 10.17 -26.68 39.22
CA PRO A 267 9.82 -27.91 39.96
C PRO A 267 8.41 -28.49 39.70
N SER A 268 7.68 -27.99 38.69
CA SER A 268 6.43 -28.57 38.23
C SER A 268 6.45 -28.56 36.70
N GLY A 269 6.60 -29.73 36.07
CA GLY A 269 6.96 -29.92 34.66
C GLY A 269 5.97 -29.47 33.57
N SER A 270 5.25 -28.36 33.75
CA SER A 270 4.47 -27.71 32.68
C SER A 270 4.95 -26.26 32.50
N ARG A 271 5.51 -25.94 31.33
CA ARG A 271 5.82 -24.56 30.95
C ARG A 271 4.54 -23.70 30.97
N PRO A 272 4.62 -22.42 31.37
CA PRO A 272 3.47 -21.54 31.28
C PRO A 272 3.04 -21.39 29.81
N PRO A 273 1.73 -21.29 29.54
CA PRO A 273 1.20 -21.07 28.20
C PRO A 273 1.71 -19.73 27.64
N PHE A 274 1.94 -19.68 26.33
CA PHE A 274 2.37 -18.45 25.64
C PHE A 274 1.41 -18.07 24.53
N ALA A 275 1.36 -16.77 24.21
CA ALA A 275 0.66 -16.27 23.03
C ALA A 275 1.64 -15.99 21.89
N LEU A 276 1.24 -16.23 20.64
CA LEU A 276 2.05 -16.00 19.45
C LEU A 276 1.57 -14.77 18.66
N TYR A 277 2.49 -13.88 18.30
CA TYR A 277 2.26 -12.83 17.30
C TYR A 277 3.27 -12.98 16.16
N VAL A 278 2.80 -12.86 14.92
CA VAL A 278 3.63 -13.01 13.73
C VAL A 278 3.73 -11.67 12.99
N TYR A 279 4.95 -11.18 12.81
CA TYR A 279 5.27 -9.89 12.21
C TYR A 279 5.91 -10.05 10.83
N ARG A 280 5.29 -9.46 9.79
CA ARG A 280 5.72 -9.55 8.37
C ARG A 280 6.23 -8.23 7.77
N GLY A 281 6.47 -7.19 8.58
CA GLY A 281 7.16 -5.95 8.16
C GLY A 281 6.28 -4.80 7.65
N ASP A 282 5.12 -5.13 7.09
CA ASP A 282 4.03 -4.21 6.75
C ASP A 282 3.23 -3.76 7.99
N ALA A 283 3.31 -4.55 9.07
CA ALA A 283 2.50 -4.41 10.28
C ALA A 283 3.06 -3.51 11.39
N ARG A 284 3.75 -2.41 11.06
CA ARG A 284 4.41 -1.54 12.08
C ARG A 284 3.43 -0.93 13.07
N ARG A 285 2.27 -0.49 12.58
CA ARG A 285 1.21 0.09 13.41
C ARG A 285 0.61 -0.99 14.33
N SER A 286 0.34 -2.17 13.78
CA SER A 286 -0.19 -3.32 14.50
C SER A 286 0.76 -3.81 15.59
N TYR A 287 2.08 -3.85 15.33
CA TYR A 287 3.06 -4.19 16.37
C TYR A 287 3.10 -3.15 17.50
N ARG A 288 3.05 -1.84 17.18
CA ARG A 288 2.95 -0.79 18.21
C ARG A 288 1.64 -0.87 18.99
N ALA A 289 0.53 -1.22 18.35
CA ALA A 289 -0.75 -1.43 19.03
C ALA A 289 -0.69 -2.62 19.98
N LEU A 290 -0.08 -3.74 19.56
CA LEU A 290 0.18 -4.88 20.44
C LEU A 290 0.97 -4.45 21.69
N GLN A 291 2.08 -3.73 21.50
CA GLN A 291 2.88 -3.24 22.62
C GLN A 291 2.09 -2.33 23.56
N ARG A 292 1.26 -1.42 23.03
CA ARG A 292 0.39 -0.55 23.83
C ARG A 292 -0.65 -1.36 24.61
N ALA A 293 -1.30 -2.34 23.97
CA ALA A 293 -2.28 -3.20 24.62
C ALA A 293 -1.64 -4.02 25.77
N LEU A 294 -0.46 -4.60 25.53
CA LEU A 294 0.28 -5.35 26.55
C LEU A 294 0.78 -4.46 27.71
N LEU A 295 1.13 -3.20 27.44
CA LEU A 295 1.49 -2.23 28.47
C LEU A 295 0.28 -1.77 29.31
N ALA A 296 -0.90 -1.66 28.69
CA ALA A 296 -2.13 -1.29 29.37
C ALA A 296 -2.67 -2.42 30.26
N GLY A 297 -2.50 -3.67 29.85
CA GLY A 297 -2.84 -4.85 30.64
C GLY A 297 -2.26 -6.11 30.03
N PHE A 298 -1.26 -6.69 30.69
CA PHE A 298 -0.69 -7.97 30.27
C PHE A 298 -1.63 -9.11 30.71
N PRO A 299 -2.03 -10.03 29.81
CA PRO A 299 -2.95 -11.10 30.19
C PRO A 299 -2.29 -12.05 31.21
N PRO A 300 -2.85 -12.23 32.41
CA PRO A 300 -2.21 -13.00 33.48
C PRO A 300 -2.15 -14.50 33.20
N GLU A 301 -3.01 -15.01 32.32
CA GLU A 301 -3.11 -16.43 31.98
C GLU A 301 -2.00 -16.90 31.05
N VAL A 302 -1.28 -15.98 30.38
CA VAL A 302 -0.10 -16.31 29.55
C VAL A 302 1.18 -15.87 30.27
N GLY A 303 2.20 -16.73 30.29
CA GLY A 303 3.49 -16.42 30.91
C GLY A 303 4.34 -15.48 30.05
N GLU A 304 4.21 -15.58 28.73
CA GLU A 304 4.94 -14.77 27.75
C GLU A 304 4.18 -14.58 26.44
N VAL A 305 4.58 -13.57 25.67
CA VAL A 305 4.19 -13.36 24.28
C VAL A 305 5.42 -13.58 23.39
N VAL A 306 5.36 -14.58 22.52
CA VAL A 306 6.37 -14.83 21.49
C VAL A 306 6.03 -14.01 20.26
N VAL A 307 6.96 -13.16 19.84
CA VAL A 307 6.87 -12.35 18.62
C VAL A 307 7.79 -12.95 17.58
N ALA A 308 7.21 -13.59 16.57
CA ALA A 308 7.92 -14.14 15.43
C ALA A 308 8.13 -13.06 14.37
N LEU A 309 9.40 -12.77 14.08
CA LEU A 309 9.85 -11.73 13.17
C LEU A 309 10.30 -12.33 11.84
N HIS A 310 9.69 -11.90 10.74
CA HIS A 310 10.13 -12.33 9.42
C HIS A 310 11.50 -11.73 9.12
N ARG A 311 12.54 -12.57 8.97
CA ARG A 311 13.95 -12.14 8.83
C ARG A 311 14.14 -11.12 7.69
N PRO A 312 13.68 -11.37 6.45
CA PRO A 312 13.78 -10.38 5.36
C PRO A 312 13.05 -9.06 5.66
N SER A 313 11.98 -9.11 6.45
CA SER A 313 11.23 -7.90 6.84
C SER A 313 11.96 -7.08 7.88
N VAL A 314 12.61 -7.70 8.85
CA VAL A 314 13.32 -6.97 9.91
C VAL A 314 14.66 -6.40 9.46
N GLU A 315 15.34 -7.03 8.49
CA GLU A 315 16.53 -6.45 7.84
C GLU A 315 16.23 -5.07 7.24
N ARG A 316 15.03 -4.91 6.66
CA ARG A 316 14.55 -3.64 6.09
C ARG A 316 13.86 -2.75 7.12
N TRP A 317 13.10 -3.34 8.03
CA TRP A 317 12.21 -2.66 8.96
C TRP A 317 12.32 -3.23 10.36
N VAL A 318 13.40 -2.86 11.07
CA VAL A 318 13.67 -3.35 12.41
C VAL A 318 12.63 -2.83 13.42
N PRO A 319 11.88 -3.70 14.12
CA PRO A 319 11.11 -3.31 15.30
C PRO A 319 12.09 -3.06 16.47
N ARG A 320 12.66 -1.85 16.54
CA ARG A 320 13.88 -1.57 17.32
C ARG A 320 13.76 -1.66 18.85
N THR A 321 12.57 -1.79 19.44
CA THR A 321 12.46 -1.76 20.91
C THR A 321 11.27 -2.54 21.45
N VAL A 322 11.55 -3.48 22.37
CA VAL A 322 10.57 -3.96 23.35
C VAL A 322 10.64 -3.04 24.58
N PRO A 323 9.53 -2.44 25.03
CA PRO A 323 9.49 -1.60 26.23
C PRO A 323 10.11 -2.31 27.44
N ARG A 324 10.87 -1.59 28.28
CA ARG A 324 11.57 -2.18 29.45
C ARG A 324 10.65 -3.04 30.34
N ARG A 325 9.40 -2.61 30.54
CA ARG A 325 8.38 -3.34 31.33
C ARG A 325 7.92 -4.66 30.71
N LEU A 326 8.12 -4.86 29.41
CA LEU A 326 7.70 -6.06 28.69
C LEU A 326 8.85 -7.03 28.42
N ARG A 327 10.12 -6.66 28.65
CA ARG A 327 11.29 -7.46 28.26
C ARG A 327 11.34 -8.85 28.89
N SER A 328 10.84 -9.01 30.11
CA SER A 328 10.78 -10.31 30.80
C SER A 328 9.60 -11.19 30.37
N ARG A 329 8.70 -10.67 29.53
CA ARG A 329 7.46 -11.35 29.11
C ARG A 329 7.23 -11.34 27.59
N VAL A 330 8.17 -10.80 26.83
CA VAL A 330 8.10 -10.77 25.36
C VAL A 330 9.39 -11.33 24.80
N THR A 331 9.27 -12.45 24.11
CA THR A 331 10.38 -13.17 23.48
C THR A 331 10.35 -12.94 21.98
N LEU A 332 11.48 -12.52 21.40
CA LEU A 332 11.59 -12.31 19.95
C LEU A 332 12.24 -13.55 19.33
N ILE A 333 11.65 -14.06 18.26
CA ILE A 333 12.23 -15.14 17.43
C ILE A 333 12.23 -14.69 15.97
N GLU A 334 13.07 -15.29 15.14
CA GLU A 334 13.09 -15.04 13.70
C GLU A 334 12.66 -16.25 12.91
N PHE A 335 12.06 -16.03 11.73
CA PHE A 335 11.79 -17.08 10.74
C PHE A 335 12.01 -16.54 9.32
N ALA A 336 12.37 -17.42 8.38
CA ALA A 336 12.47 -17.06 6.96
C ALA A 336 11.32 -17.64 6.14
N SER A 337 10.89 -18.86 6.46
CA SER A 337 9.78 -19.54 5.78
C SER A 337 8.57 -19.75 6.71
N PRO A 338 7.31 -19.69 6.19
CA PRO A 338 6.13 -20.04 6.97
C PRO A 338 6.26 -21.39 7.70
N HIS A 339 6.87 -22.41 7.09
CA HIS A 339 7.01 -23.74 7.71
C HIS A 339 7.73 -23.74 9.07
N GLU A 340 8.65 -22.79 9.29
CA GLU A 340 9.33 -22.62 10.59
C GLU A 340 8.36 -22.21 11.71
N LEU A 341 7.20 -21.63 11.38
CA LEU A 341 6.16 -21.24 12.34
C LEU A 341 5.28 -22.41 12.81
N LEU A 342 5.27 -23.54 12.10
CA LEU A 342 4.39 -24.66 12.41
C LEU A 342 4.56 -25.20 13.84
N PRO A 343 5.77 -25.42 14.37
CA PRO A 343 5.96 -25.84 15.76
C PRO A 343 5.47 -24.79 16.77
N TRP A 344 5.53 -23.51 16.42
CA TRP A 344 5.09 -22.40 17.28
C TRP A 344 3.57 -22.32 17.34
N TYR A 345 2.89 -22.35 16.20
CA TYR A 345 1.42 -22.39 16.15
C TYR A 345 0.86 -23.62 16.88
N ARG A 346 1.49 -24.80 16.74
CA ARG A 346 1.04 -26.04 17.43
C ARG A 346 1.19 -26.00 18.95
N ARG A 347 2.10 -25.17 19.48
CA ARG A 347 2.38 -25.06 20.93
C ARG A 347 1.76 -23.83 21.58
N ALA A 348 1.47 -22.79 20.80
CA ALA A 348 0.90 -21.56 21.30
C ALA A 348 -0.46 -21.85 21.95
N ALA A 349 -0.73 -21.21 23.07
CA ALA A 349 -2.07 -21.25 23.65
C ALA A 349 -3.06 -20.54 22.71
N LEU A 350 -2.66 -19.41 22.13
CA LEU A 350 -3.43 -18.67 21.15
C LEU A 350 -2.50 -17.80 20.30
N THR A 351 -3.01 -17.31 19.16
CA THR A 351 -2.39 -16.30 18.34
C THR A 351 -3.09 -14.95 18.50
N ILE A 352 -2.31 -13.88 18.68
CA ILE A 352 -2.82 -12.50 18.74
C ILE A 352 -2.68 -11.86 17.36
N LEU A 353 -3.76 -11.29 16.84
CA LEU A 353 -3.83 -10.62 15.55
C LEU A 353 -4.15 -9.14 15.75
N PRO A 354 -3.18 -8.26 16.04
CA PRO A 354 -3.43 -6.86 16.44
C PRO A 354 -3.73 -5.92 15.25
N PHE A 355 -4.51 -6.37 14.25
CA PHE A 355 -4.83 -5.57 13.08
C PHE A 355 -5.53 -4.26 13.47
N LEU A 356 -5.27 -3.17 12.74
CA LEU A 356 -5.84 -1.84 13.02
C LEU A 356 -6.74 -1.31 11.89
N GLY A 357 -7.13 -2.16 10.94
CA GLY A 357 -8.03 -1.77 9.85
C GLY A 357 -7.35 -1.33 8.54
N GLY A 358 -6.12 -1.79 8.27
CA GLY A 358 -5.43 -1.57 6.99
C GLY A 358 -4.67 -2.78 6.43
N GLU A 359 -4.60 -3.87 7.20
CA GLU A 359 -3.90 -5.13 6.90
C GLU A 359 -4.95 -6.25 6.84
N TRP A 360 -5.53 -6.48 5.66
CA TRP A 360 -6.71 -7.37 5.49
C TRP A 360 -6.38 -8.70 4.79
N LEU A 361 -5.17 -8.84 4.26
CA LEU A 361 -4.67 -10.17 3.91
C LEU A 361 -4.33 -10.90 5.22
N CYS A 362 -5.34 -11.48 5.85
CA CYS A 362 -5.28 -12.13 7.15
C CYS A 362 -4.49 -13.46 7.09
N ALA A 363 -3.24 -13.45 6.62
CA ALA A 363 -2.40 -14.64 6.48
C ALA A 363 -2.22 -15.37 7.81
N SER A 364 -1.92 -14.63 8.89
CA SER A 364 -1.79 -15.21 10.24
C SER A 364 -3.11 -15.82 10.77
N LEU A 365 -4.27 -15.35 10.28
CA LEU A 365 -5.58 -15.95 10.58
C LEU A 365 -5.72 -17.28 9.85
N ALA A 366 -5.38 -17.34 8.56
CA ALA A 366 -5.40 -18.58 7.78
C ALA A 366 -4.40 -19.62 8.34
N GLU A 367 -3.23 -19.18 8.79
CA GLU A 367 -2.23 -20.01 9.46
C GLU A 367 -2.75 -20.57 10.78
N ALA A 368 -3.36 -19.72 11.62
CA ALA A 368 -4.00 -20.15 12.85
C ALA A 368 -5.15 -21.14 12.58
N ALA A 369 -5.95 -20.89 11.54
CA ALA A 369 -7.02 -21.78 11.11
C ALA A 369 -6.48 -23.17 10.75
N VAL A 370 -5.52 -23.25 9.82
CA VAL A 370 -4.92 -24.51 9.34
C VAL A 370 -4.28 -25.32 10.48
N THR A 371 -3.68 -24.62 11.44
CA THR A 371 -3.02 -25.26 12.60
C THR A 371 -3.99 -25.57 13.75
N GLY A 372 -5.21 -25.03 13.72
CA GLY A 372 -6.17 -25.10 14.82
C GLY A 372 -5.78 -24.27 16.05
N CYS A 373 -4.88 -23.29 15.89
CA CYS A 373 -4.49 -22.38 16.95
C CYS A 373 -5.63 -21.37 17.20
N PRO A 374 -6.14 -21.22 18.43
CA PRO A 374 -7.16 -20.22 18.73
C PRO A 374 -6.69 -18.80 18.46
N VAL A 375 -7.61 -17.92 18.09
CA VAL A 375 -7.29 -16.55 17.64
C VAL A 375 -7.86 -15.50 18.59
N VAL A 376 -7.07 -14.49 18.93
CA VAL A 376 -7.58 -13.24 19.52
C VAL A 376 -7.26 -12.09 18.57
N GLY A 377 -8.28 -11.45 18.02
CA GLY A 377 -8.15 -10.36 17.04
C GLY A 377 -9.03 -9.16 17.37
N PRO A 378 -8.86 -8.01 16.72
CA PRO A 378 -9.74 -6.86 16.89
C PRO A 378 -11.16 -7.21 16.41
N ASP A 379 -12.17 -6.45 16.85
CA ASP A 379 -13.53 -6.55 16.32
C ASP A 379 -13.65 -6.00 14.88
N LEU A 380 -13.07 -6.74 13.93
CA LEU A 380 -13.07 -6.46 12.50
C LEU A 380 -13.71 -7.61 11.73
N ALA A 381 -14.24 -7.31 10.54
CA ALA A 381 -15.01 -8.25 9.74
C ALA A 381 -14.32 -9.61 9.48
N PRO A 382 -13.04 -9.73 9.08
CA PRO A 382 -12.39 -11.02 8.87
C PRO A 382 -12.31 -11.87 10.14
N VAL A 383 -12.14 -11.23 11.31
CA VAL A 383 -12.11 -11.95 12.59
C VAL A 383 -13.51 -12.42 12.95
N ARG A 384 -14.52 -11.55 12.81
CA ARG A 384 -15.93 -11.93 13.03
C ARG A 384 -16.38 -13.03 12.08
N ASP A 385 -16.10 -12.91 10.79
CA ASP A 385 -16.45 -13.88 9.75
C ASP A 385 -15.78 -15.22 10.05
N PHE A 386 -14.50 -15.21 10.44
CA PHE A 386 -13.80 -16.42 10.86
C PHE A 386 -14.42 -17.07 12.11
N LEU A 387 -14.70 -16.28 13.14
CA LEU A 387 -15.31 -16.79 14.37
C LEU A 387 -16.74 -17.28 14.14
N ALA A 388 -17.52 -16.64 13.26
CA ALA A 388 -18.87 -17.05 12.90
C ALA A 388 -18.87 -18.34 12.06
N ALA A 389 -17.97 -18.43 11.07
CA ALA A 389 -17.83 -19.61 10.21
C ALA A 389 -17.34 -20.84 10.99
N ASN A 390 -16.61 -20.63 12.09
CA ASN A 390 -16.03 -21.69 12.89
C ASN A 390 -16.68 -21.84 14.28
N GLY A 391 -17.72 -21.08 14.62
CA GLY A 391 -18.24 -20.99 15.99
C GLY A 391 -19.77 -20.90 16.10
N ALA A 392 -20.39 -22.01 16.49
CA ALA A 392 -21.45 -21.99 17.50
C ALA A 392 -20.95 -22.80 18.71
N PRO A 393 -21.07 -22.30 19.95
CA PRO A 393 -20.60 -23.01 21.13
C PRO A 393 -21.46 -24.26 21.39
N GLY A 394 -20.91 -25.44 21.10
CA GLY A 394 -21.29 -26.64 21.83
C GLY A 394 -20.88 -26.47 23.30
N LYS A 395 -21.76 -26.83 24.24
CA LYS A 395 -21.66 -26.58 25.69
C LYS A 395 -20.39 -27.09 26.42
N THR A 396 -19.39 -27.62 25.72
CA THR A 396 -18.22 -28.29 26.33
C THR A 396 -16.88 -28.08 25.59
N GLY A 397 -16.77 -27.12 24.66
CA GLY A 397 -15.55 -26.90 23.86
C GLY A 397 -14.80 -25.59 24.15
N ARG A 398 -13.47 -25.61 23.99
CA ARG A 398 -12.61 -24.41 24.01
C ARG A 398 -13.07 -23.39 22.95
N PRO A 399 -13.22 -22.09 23.27
CA PRO A 399 -13.53 -21.07 22.27
C PRO A 399 -12.46 -21.03 21.18
N LEU A 400 -12.89 -20.99 19.92
CA LEU A 400 -11.99 -20.92 18.76
C LEU A 400 -11.29 -19.56 18.60
N GLY A 401 -11.80 -18.57 19.32
CA GLY A 401 -11.17 -17.29 19.48
C GLY A 401 -12.07 -16.29 20.17
N ALA A 402 -11.59 -15.06 20.26
CA ALA A 402 -12.33 -13.93 20.81
C ALA A 402 -11.94 -12.64 20.08
N VAL A 403 -12.82 -11.66 20.14
CA VAL A 403 -12.54 -10.30 19.67
C VAL A 403 -12.10 -9.41 20.83
N PHE A 404 -11.25 -8.42 20.55
CA PHE A 404 -10.93 -7.33 21.47
C PHE A 404 -11.10 -5.97 20.80
N SER A 405 -11.20 -4.91 21.60
CA SER A 405 -11.28 -3.52 21.13
C SER A 405 -9.92 -2.85 21.33
N PRO A 406 -9.18 -2.48 20.27
CA PRO A 406 -7.86 -1.85 20.42
C PRO A 406 -7.86 -0.49 21.14
N SER A 407 -9.01 0.17 21.21
CA SER A 407 -9.22 1.44 21.90
C SER A 407 -9.52 1.29 23.40
N GLU A 408 -9.84 0.08 23.86
CA GLU A 408 -10.24 -0.17 25.24
C GLU A 408 -9.10 -0.83 26.03
N SER A 409 -8.72 -0.18 27.13
CA SER A 409 -7.76 -0.73 28.09
C SER A 409 -8.22 -2.09 28.61
N ALA A 410 -7.28 -3.02 28.78
CA ALA A 410 -7.51 -4.39 29.24
C ALA A 410 -8.41 -5.29 28.34
N SER A 411 -9.00 -4.78 27.26
CA SER A 411 -9.84 -5.59 26.36
C SER A 411 -9.10 -6.81 25.78
N LEU A 412 -7.81 -6.65 25.43
CA LEU A 412 -6.96 -7.76 25.00
C LEU A 412 -6.79 -8.83 26.10
N ALA A 413 -6.57 -8.41 27.34
CA ALA A 413 -6.39 -9.34 28.47
C ALA A 413 -7.69 -10.13 28.74
N THR A 414 -8.85 -9.46 28.69
CA THR A 414 -10.16 -10.09 28.82
C THR A 414 -10.41 -11.11 27.71
N ALA A 415 -10.12 -10.76 26.45
CA ALA A 415 -10.29 -11.67 25.31
C ALA A 415 -9.38 -12.90 25.40
N VAL A 416 -8.12 -12.71 25.83
CA VAL A 416 -7.20 -13.81 26.11
C VAL A 416 -7.75 -14.71 27.23
N SER A 417 -8.22 -14.12 28.33
CA SER A 417 -8.80 -14.88 29.45
C SER A 417 -10.00 -15.71 29.00
N ALA A 418 -10.88 -15.17 28.17
CA ALA A 418 -12.03 -15.90 27.63
C ALA A 418 -11.61 -17.16 26.84
N VAL A 419 -10.56 -17.07 26.03
CA VAL A 419 -10.05 -18.18 25.19
C VAL A 419 -9.25 -19.21 26.00
N VAL A 420 -8.55 -18.78 27.05
CA VAL A 420 -7.69 -19.65 27.88
C VAL A 420 -8.48 -20.31 29.02
N SER A 421 -9.38 -19.57 29.68
CA SER A 421 -10.14 -20.03 30.87
C SER A 421 -11.29 -20.99 30.55
N GLY A 422 -11.76 -21.06 29.29
CA GLY A 422 -12.78 -22.00 28.83
C GLY A 422 -12.30 -23.46 28.64
N SER A 423 -11.17 -23.84 29.24
CA SER A 423 -10.44 -25.09 28.95
C SER A 423 -10.98 -26.29 29.73
N THR A 424 -11.76 -27.15 29.08
CA THR A 424 -11.73 -28.60 29.30
C THR A 424 -11.27 -29.29 28.02
N ALA A 425 -10.67 -30.48 28.12
CA ALA A 425 -9.90 -31.16 27.07
C ALA A 425 -10.55 -31.12 25.67
N PRO A 426 -9.78 -31.05 24.58
CA PRO A 426 -10.29 -30.76 23.24
C PRO A 426 -11.10 -31.93 22.67
N THR A 427 -12.42 -31.87 22.75
CA THR A 427 -13.30 -32.61 21.84
C THR A 427 -13.56 -31.75 20.60
N ARG A 428 -12.95 -32.10 19.47
CA ARG A 428 -13.18 -31.46 18.17
C ARG A 428 -14.62 -31.72 17.71
N PRO A 429 -15.45 -30.69 17.45
CA PRO A 429 -16.76 -30.90 16.85
C PRO A 429 -16.63 -31.31 15.36
N PRO A 430 -17.51 -32.19 14.85
CA PRO A 430 -17.35 -32.82 13.53
C PRO A 430 -17.42 -31.87 12.31
N GLY A 431 -17.98 -30.65 12.43
CA GLY A 431 -18.00 -29.64 11.34
C GLY A 431 -16.76 -28.75 11.24
N MET A 432 -15.84 -28.83 12.20
CA MET A 432 -14.65 -27.99 12.29
C MET A 432 -13.58 -28.32 11.22
N VAL A 433 -13.63 -29.53 10.67
CA VAL A 433 -12.62 -30.02 9.71
C VAL A 433 -12.75 -29.34 8.35
N GLU A 434 -13.97 -29.03 7.91
CA GLU A 434 -14.25 -28.41 6.61
C GLU A 434 -13.92 -26.91 6.59
N GLY A 435 -14.25 -26.18 7.66
CA GLY A 435 -13.91 -24.76 7.81
C GLY A 435 -12.40 -24.50 7.87
N VAL A 436 -11.66 -25.37 8.55
CA VAL A 436 -10.19 -25.33 8.64
C VAL A 436 -9.51 -25.73 7.32
N ALA A 437 -10.05 -26.71 6.59
CA ALA A 437 -9.52 -27.15 5.31
C ALA A 437 -9.60 -26.05 4.24
N ALA A 438 -10.63 -25.20 4.28
CA ALA A 438 -10.82 -24.10 3.33
C ALA A 438 -9.68 -23.05 3.34
N HIS A 439 -8.87 -23.03 4.39
CA HIS A 439 -7.72 -22.13 4.54
C HIS A 439 -6.38 -22.76 4.09
N ARG A 440 -6.35 -24.02 3.64
CA ARG A 440 -5.13 -24.63 3.10
C ARG A 440 -4.84 -24.10 1.72
N MET A 441 -3.58 -23.77 1.42
CA MET A 441 -3.21 -23.25 0.10
C MET A 441 -3.53 -24.25 -1.02
N THR A 442 -3.42 -25.56 -0.76
CA THR A 442 -3.81 -26.62 -1.70
C THR A 442 -5.29 -26.57 -2.08
N VAL A 443 -6.18 -26.39 -1.09
CA VAL A 443 -7.63 -26.24 -1.29
C VAL A 443 -7.98 -24.89 -1.93
N VAL A 444 -7.26 -23.83 -1.57
CA VAL A 444 -7.42 -22.51 -2.20
C VAL A 444 -7.07 -22.56 -3.68
N ALA A 445 -5.97 -23.23 -4.04
CA ALA A 445 -5.57 -23.42 -5.43
C ALA A 445 -6.59 -24.26 -6.21
N GLU A 446 -7.17 -25.30 -5.60
CA GLU A 446 -8.26 -26.09 -6.20
C GLU A 446 -9.49 -25.23 -6.52
N ARG A 447 -9.92 -24.40 -5.57
CA ARG A 447 -11.05 -23.49 -5.77
C ARG A 447 -10.76 -22.47 -6.86
N LEU A 448 -9.56 -21.90 -6.88
CA LEU A 448 -9.15 -20.96 -7.93
C LEU A 448 -9.04 -21.64 -9.30
N GLU A 449 -8.55 -22.87 -9.39
CA GLU A 449 -8.53 -23.66 -10.63
C GLU A 449 -9.94 -23.85 -11.18
N ALA A 450 -10.91 -24.21 -10.34
CA ALA A 450 -12.31 -24.32 -10.76
C ALA A 450 -12.82 -22.99 -11.33
N LEU A 451 -12.58 -21.88 -10.63
CA LEU A 451 -12.94 -20.54 -11.12
C LEU A 451 -12.24 -20.18 -12.43
N TYR A 452 -10.97 -20.56 -12.63
CA TYR A 452 -10.27 -20.34 -13.89
C TYR A 452 -10.91 -21.11 -15.04
N ARG A 453 -11.26 -22.39 -14.83
CA ARG A 453 -11.89 -23.24 -15.85
C ARG A 453 -13.28 -22.72 -16.20
N ASP A 454 -14.07 -22.34 -15.21
CA ASP A 454 -15.39 -21.72 -15.41
C ASP A 454 -15.28 -20.42 -16.21
N THR A 455 -14.34 -19.54 -15.82
CA THR A 455 -14.05 -18.29 -16.53
C THR A 455 -13.71 -18.55 -18.00
N LEU A 456 -12.80 -19.49 -18.27
CA LEU A 456 -12.41 -19.85 -19.63
C LEU A 456 -13.59 -20.40 -20.44
N GLN A 457 -14.44 -21.23 -19.84
CA GLN A 457 -15.62 -21.79 -20.50
C GLN A 457 -16.62 -20.70 -20.87
N VAL A 458 -16.94 -19.79 -19.93
CA VAL A 458 -17.86 -18.68 -20.15
C VAL A 458 -17.33 -17.73 -21.23
N THR A 459 -16.05 -17.32 -21.14
CA THR A 459 -15.48 -16.38 -22.11
C THR A 459 -15.33 -17.00 -23.51
N ARG A 460 -15.03 -18.30 -23.62
CA ARG A 460 -15.05 -19.02 -24.93
C ARG A 460 -16.45 -19.09 -25.52
N ALA A 461 -17.46 -19.41 -24.73
CA ALA A 461 -18.86 -19.46 -25.18
C ALA A 461 -19.36 -18.08 -25.64
N ALA A 462 -18.98 -17.00 -24.93
CA ALA A 462 -19.27 -15.63 -25.31
C ALA A 462 -18.57 -15.23 -26.63
N ARG A 463 -17.28 -15.55 -26.80
CA ARG A 463 -16.52 -15.31 -28.05
C ARG A 463 -17.05 -16.12 -29.25
N GLY A 464 -17.63 -17.29 -29.02
CA GLY A 464 -18.29 -18.11 -30.06
C GLY A 464 -19.64 -17.54 -30.53
N ARG A 465 -20.37 -16.83 -29.66
CA ARG A 465 -21.64 -16.16 -29.99
C ARG A 465 -21.46 -14.76 -30.59
N ALA A 466 -20.40 -14.06 -30.19
CA ALA A 466 -20.04 -12.75 -30.72
C ALA A 466 -19.03 -12.91 -31.87
N GLY A 467 -19.53 -13.14 -33.09
CA GLY A 467 -18.70 -13.08 -34.29
C GLY A 467 -17.92 -11.76 -34.33
N ARG A 468 -16.58 -11.86 -34.20
CA ARG A 468 -15.57 -10.82 -34.44
C ARG A 468 -16.03 -9.37 -34.16
N THR A 469 -16.01 -8.95 -32.89
CA THR A 469 -16.17 -7.52 -32.55
C THR A 469 -14.82 -6.88 -32.21
N PRO A 470 -14.44 -5.76 -32.84
CA PRO A 470 -13.11 -5.15 -32.70
C PRO A 470 -13.00 -4.32 -31.42
N ALA A 471 -12.70 -4.96 -30.29
CA ALA A 471 -12.37 -4.25 -29.05
C ALA A 471 -10.93 -3.69 -29.02
N ALA A 472 -10.25 -3.66 -30.17
CA ALA A 472 -8.85 -3.22 -30.28
C ALA A 472 -8.67 -1.78 -30.79
N ILE A 473 -9.74 -1.05 -31.12
CA ILE A 473 -9.62 0.31 -31.67
C ILE A 473 -10.68 1.20 -31.03
N HIS A 474 -10.36 1.86 -29.91
CA HIS A 474 -10.82 3.24 -29.66
C HIS A 474 -10.00 3.85 -28.53
N SER A 475 -9.16 4.80 -28.92
CA SER A 475 -8.46 5.74 -28.05
C SER A 475 -9.46 6.55 -27.21
N LEU A 476 -9.08 6.80 -25.96
CA LEU A 476 -9.79 7.67 -25.04
C LEU A 476 -9.91 9.09 -25.61
N HIS A 477 -11.08 9.44 -26.15
CA HIS A 477 -11.53 10.81 -26.35
C HIS A 477 -12.89 11.02 -25.66
N LEU A 478 -13.02 12.19 -25.04
CA LEU A 478 -14.11 12.68 -24.21
C LEU A 478 -15.49 12.69 -24.89
N ARG A 479 -16.57 12.43 -24.13
CA ARG A 479 -17.74 13.33 -23.94
C ARG A 479 -18.84 12.69 -23.09
N GLY A 480 -19.58 13.53 -22.36
CA GLY A 480 -20.89 13.19 -21.77
C GLY A 480 -21.23 14.00 -20.52
N LEU A 481 -21.80 15.20 -20.71
CA LEU A 481 -22.46 16.02 -19.70
C LEU A 481 -23.95 15.64 -19.63
N GLY A 482 -24.53 15.64 -18.43
CA GLY A 482 -25.98 15.83 -18.22
C GLY A 482 -26.74 14.59 -17.76
N GLU A 483 -26.81 14.38 -16.44
CA GLU A 483 -27.98 13.94 -15.64
C GLU A 483 -27.55 13.82 -14.17
N GLU A 484 -28.40 14.20 -13.21
CA GLU A 484 -28.05 14.20 -11.77
C GLU A 484 -27.77 12.78 -11.26
N SER A 485 -26.50 12.50 -10.97
CA SER A 485 -26.02 11.15 -10.66
C SER A 485 -26.32 10.71 -9.21
N PRO A 486 -26.46 9.39 -8.97
CA PRO A 486 -26.54 8.77 -7.63
C PRO A 486 -25.43 9.17 -6.66
N ARG A 487 -24.31 9.70 -7.19
CA ARG A 487 -23.20 10.27 -6.42
C ARG A 487 -23.61 11.43 -5.53
N LYS A 488 -24.65 12.21 -5.89
CA LYS A 488 -25.15 13.31 -5.04
C LYS A 488 -25.83 12.75 -3.79
N ARG A 489 -26.64 11.69 -3.92
CA ARG A 489 -27.32 11.02 -2.79
C ARG A 489 -26.35 10.29 -1.86
N ALA A 490 -25.37 9.57 -2.40
CA ALA A 490 -24.35 8.89 -1.59
C ALA A 490 -23.41 9.90 -0.89
N ARG A 491 -23.08 11.00 -1.56
CA ARG A 491 -22.33 12.12 -0.97
C ARG A 491 -23.12 12.83 0.11
N GLU A 492 -24.42 13.09 -0.07
CA GLU A 492 -25.29 13.70 0.93
C GLU A 492 -25.49 12.80 2.17
N ALA A 493 -25.54 11.47 1.99
CA ALA A 493 -25.58 10.51 3.09
C ALA A 493 -24.26 10.40 3.86
N ALA A 494 -23.12 10.49 3.17
CA ALA A 494 -21.78 10.49 3.79
C ALA A 494 -21.42 11.84 4.45
N LEU A 495 -21.90 12.96 3.90
CA LEU A 495 -21.75 14.31 4.45
C LEU A 495 -22.58 14.56 5.71
N ALA A 496 -23.56 13.70 6.02
CA ALA A 496 -24.40 13.85 7.20
C ALA A 496 -23.68 13.55 8.52
N THR A 497 -22.48 12.96 8.49
CA THR A 497 -21.78 12.52 9.71
C THR A 497 -20.25 12.61 9.61
N ARG A 498 -19.62 13.82 9.58
CA ARG A 498 -18.25 14.13 10.08
C ARG A 498 -17.78 15.58 9.79
N PRO A 499 -16.68 16.08 10.42
CA PRO A 499 -16.38 17.52 10.63
C PRO A 499 -16.17 18.36 9.36
N ASP A 500 -16.00 19.68 9.50
CA ASP A 500 -15.93 20.69 8.44
C ASP A 500 -14.58 20.63 7.65
N TRP A 501 -14.58 19.97 6.48
CA TRP A 501 -13.43 19.87 5.56
C TRP A 501 -13.43 21.00 4.52
N ILE A 502 -12.24 21.46 4.13
CA ILE A 502 -12.05 22.53 3.15
C ILE A 502 -11.09 22.13 2.03
N ASN A 503 -11.14 22.86 0.91
CA ASN A 503 -10.08 22.84 -0.09
C ASN A 503 -9.14 24.04 0.14
N ALA A 504 -7.84 23.80 0.10
CA ALA A 504 -6.81 24.82 0.24
C ALA A 504 -5.88 24.86 -0.99
N ASP A 505 -5.35 26.02 -1.33
CA ASP A 505 -4.29 26.17 -2.35
C ASP A 505 -3.14 26.97 -1.74
N LEU A 506 -1.96 26.33 -1.61
CA LEU A 506 -0.84 26.86 -0.83
C LEU A 506 0.16 27.69 -1.64
N HIS A 507 -0.11 27.93 -2.93
CA HIS A 507 0.81 28.70 -3.76
C HIS A 507 0.08 29.44 -4.87
N MET A 508 -0.17 30.73 -4.68
CA MET A 508 -0.70 31.62 -5.72
C MET A 508 -0.12 33.03 -5.65
N HIS A 509 -0.24 33.77 -6.75
CA HIS A 509 0.31 35.09 -6.93
C HIS A 509 -0.77 36.11 -7.31
N SER A 510 -0.52 37.37 -6.99
CA SER A 510 -1.39 38.52 -7.21
C SER A 510 -0.71 39.63 -8.01
N ASN A 511 -1.43 40.71 -8.27
CA ASN A 511 -0.91 41.92 -8.92
C ASN A 511 0.22 42.64 -8.14
N PHE A 512 0.54 42.20 -6.92
CA PHE A 512 1.71 42.64 -6.19
C PHE A 512 3.00 41.90 -6.61
N SER A 513 2.87 40.73 -7.25
CA SER A 513 3.98 40.04 -7.91
C SER A 513 4.20 40.60 -9.33
N LYS A 514 5.46 40.68 -9.76
CA LYS A 514 5.86 41.34 -11.03
C LYS A 514 5.34 40.66 -12.29
N ASP A 515 4.87 39.42 -12.18
CA ASP A 515 4.49 38.57 -13.29
C ASP A 515 3.07 38.00 -13.17
N CYS A 516 2.24 38.60 -12.31
CA CYS A 516 0.81 38.33 -12.22
C CYS A 516 0.05 39.67 -12.31
N ALA A 517 -1.07 39.68 -13.04
CA ALA A 517 -1.94 40.85 -13.19
C ALA A 517 -3.31 40.65 -12.50
N SER A 518 -3.47 39.58 -11.74
CA SER A 518 -4.74 39.24 -11.09
C SER A 518 -4.91 40.05 -9.81
N SER A 519 -5.93 40.92 -9.76
CA SER A 519 -6.22 41.69 -8.55
C SER A 519 -6.67 40.81 -7.39
N ILE A 520 -6.37 41.22 -6.16
CA ILE A 520 -6.77 40.51 -4.93
C ILE A 520 -8.28 40.23 -4.90
N SER A 521 -9.11 41.23 -5.23
CA SER A 521 -10.58 41.07 -5.29
C SER A 521 -11.01 39.97 -6.26
N ALA A 522 -10.34 39.86 -7.41
CA ALA A 522 -10.66 38.84 -8.41
C ALA A 522 -10.17 37.45 -7.97
N ILE A 523 -9.02 37.37 -7.31
CA ILE A 523 -8.50 36.12 -6.71
C ILE A 523 -9.48 35.61 -5.66
N LEU A 524 -9.90 36.44 -4.70
CA LEU A 524 -10.84 36.06 -3.64
C LEU A 524 -12.19 35.61 -4.21
N ARG A 525 -12.71 36.34 -5.21
CA ARG A 525 -13.95 35.94 -5.91
C ARG A 525 -13.79 34.57 -6.57
N THR A 526 -12.71 34.38 -7.33
CA THR A 526 -12.45 33.12 -8.03
C THR A 526 -12.24 31.97 -7.05
N ALA A 527 -11.55 32.20 -5.93
CA ALA A 527 -11.35 31.21 -4.88
C ALA A 527 -12.69 30.73 -4.29
N ARG A 528 -13.62 31.65 -4.01
CA ARG A 528 -14.98 31.32 -3.56
C ARG A 528 -15.77 30.55 -4.62
N GLU A 529 -15.70 30.95 -5.89
CA GLU A 529 -16.35 30.25 -7.01
C GLU A 529 -15.81 28.82 -7.20
N VAL A 530 -14.50 28.62 -6.99
CA VAL A 530 -13.84 27.31 -7.06
C VAL A 530 -14.15 26.44 -5.84
N GLY A 531 -14.55 27.05 -4.72
CA GLY A 531 -14.81 26.37 -3.45
C GLY A 531 -13.54 26.14 -2.63
N LEU A 532 -12.59 27.07 -2.67
CA LEU A 532 -11.44 27.11 -1.76
C LEU A 532 -11.88 27.71 -0.43
N GLY A 533 -11.66 27.00 0.67
CA GLY A 533 -11.89 27.48 2.04
C GLY A 533 -10.62 28.07 2.68
N ALA A 534 -9.45 27.86 2.08
CA ALA A 534 -8.21 28.54 2.45
C ALA A 534 -7.31 28.80 1.24
N ILE A 535 -6.52 29.87 1.27
CA ILE A 535 -5.56 30.22 0.22
C ILE A 535 -4.26 30.77 0.83
N ALA A 536 -3.12 30.49 0.22
CA ALA A 536 -1.85 31.15 0.54
C ALA A 536 -1.38 32.00 -0.65
N ILE A 537 -1.39 33.31 -0.47
CA ILE A 537 -0.87 34.26 -1.47
C ILE A 537 0.61 34.46 -1.16
N ALA A 538 1.47 34.02 -2.07
CA ALA A 538 2.93 33.98 -1.91
C ALA A 538 3.60 34.84 -2.98
N ASP A 539 3.30 36.14 -3.00
CA ASP A 539 3.87 37.07 -3.98
C ASP A 539 5.41 37.12 -3.88
N HIS A 540 6.07 37.32 -5.04
CA HIS A 540 7.53 37.29 -5.10
C HIS A 540 8.19 38.46 -4.34
N ASN A 541 8.79 38.17 -3.19
CA ASN A 541 9.49 39.11 -2.31
C ASN A 541 8.61 40.29 -1.82
N GLU A 542 7.30 40.08 -1.69
CA GLU A 542 6.34 41.08 -1.24
C GLU A 542 5.23 40.42 -0.41
N ILE A 543 4.90 41.01 0.75
CA ILE A 543 3.92 40.48 1.70
C ILE A 543 2.59 41.24 1.67
N LYS A 544 2.59 42.47 1.13
CA LYS A 544 1.42 43.37 1.14
C LYS A 544 0.19 42.77 0.47
N GLY A 545 0.36 42.02 -0.62
CA GLY A 545 -0.75 41.37 -1.32
C GLY A 545 -1.51 40.40 -0.43
N ALA A 546 -0.77 39.59 0.35
CA ALA A 546 -1.35 38.62 1.26
C ALA A 546 -1.99 39.28 2.50
N LEU A 547 -1.41 40.36 3.02
CA LEU A 547 -2.01 41.15 4.12
C LEU A 547 -3.33 41.80 3.69
N LEU A 548 -3.34 42.45 2.52
CA LEU A 548 -4.55 43.05 1.96
C LEU A 548 -5.62 42.00 1.69
N ALA A 549 -5.25 40.84 1.15
CA ALA A 549 -6.20 39.74 0.94
C ALA A 549 -6.80 39.24 2.24
N ARG A 550 -6.02 39.12 3.32
CA ARG A 550 -6.51 38.72 4.63
C ARG A 550 -7.54 39.70 5.18
N GLU A 551 -7.32 41.00 5.01
CA GLU A 551 -8.27 42.05 5.40
C GLU A 551 -9.56 41.97 4.56
N MET A 552 -9.42 41.83 3.24
CA MET A 552 -10.55 41.80 2.30
C MET A 552 -11.36 40.49 2.30
N ALA A 553 -10.76 39.38 2.75
CA ALA A 553 -11.41 38.09 2.78
C ALA A 553 -12.42 37.94 3.93
N GLU A 554 -12.28 38.75 4.99
CA GLU A 554 -13.12 38.71 6.19
C GLU A 554 -13.26 37.29 6.79
N GLY A 555 -12.21 36.47 6.63
CA GLY A 555 -12.15 35.09 7.13
C GLY A 555 -12.67 34.01 6.17
N ASP A 556 -13.20 34.36 4.99
CA ASP A 556 -13.64 33.39 3.98
C ASP A 556 -13.27 33.79 2.54
N PRO A 557 -12.30 33.11 1.88
CA PRO A 557 -11.51 32.00 2.41
C PRO A 557 -10.53 32.45 3.50
N PHE A 558 -10.07 31.50 4.33
CA PHE A 558 -8.99 31.76 5.27
C PHE A 558 -7.68 32.07 4.51
N VAL A 559 -7.12 33.26 4.70
CA VAL A 559 -5.91 33.69 3.99
C VAL A 559 -4.66 33.45 4.83
N ILE A 560 -3.79 32.55 4.36
CA ILE A 560 -2.44 32.37 4.88
C ILE A 560 -1.56 33.48 4.30
N VAL A 561 -1.01 34.32 5.18
CA VAL A 561 -0.05 35.36 4.79
C VAL A 561 1.25 34.67 4.42
N ALA A 562 1.63 34.70 3.14
CA ALA A 562 2.83 34.05 2.63
C ALA A 562 3.65 35.00 1.76
N GLU A 563 4.92 34.65 1.55
CA GLU A 563 5.84 35.36 0.66
C GLU A 563 6.75 34.33 -0.02
N GLU A 564 6.93 34.40 -1.35
CA GLU A 564 7.94 33.59 -2.06
C GLU A 564 9.25 34.39 -2.13
N ILE A 565 10.17 34.09 -1.22
CA ILE A 565 11.43 34.82 -1.03
C ILE A 565 12.52 34.26 -1.94
N LYS A 566 13.13 35.14 -2.72
CA LYS A 566 14.31 34.81 -3.53
C LYS A 566 15.59 34.95 -2.69
N THR A 567 16.20 33.81 -2.38
CA THR A 567 17.49 33.71 -1.67
C THR A 567 18.66 33.69 -2.67
N SER A 568 19.90 33.72 -2.18
CA SER A 568 21.10 33.53 -3.00
C SER A 568 21.25 32.09 -3.52
N GLU A 569 20.50 31.14 -2.96
CA GLU A 569 20.62 29.71 -3.26
C GLU A 569 19.34 29.09 -3.83
N GLY A 570 18.27 29.86 -4.04
CA GLY A 570 16.97 29.33 -4.47
C GLY A 570 15.78 30.11 -3.93
N GLU A 571 14.57 29.63 -4.21
CA GLU A 571 13.33 30.19 -3.65
C GLU A 571 12.85 29.37 -2.44
N VAL A 572 12.24 30.06 -1.48
CA VAL A 572 11.59 29.48 -0.30
C VAL A 572 10.36 30.30 0.03
N ILE A 573 9.27 29.65 0.44
CA ILE A 573 8.05 30.31 0.89
C ILE A 573 8.04 30.31 2.43
N GLY A 574 7.84 31.50 3.01
CA GLY A 574 7.44 31.61 4.40
C GLY A 574 5.91 31.66 4.48
N LEU A 575 5.29 30.75 5.24
CA LEU A 575 3.86 30.77 5.53
C LEU A 575 3.60 31.35 6.92
N PHE A 576 2.45 32.00 7.09
CA PHE A 576 2.03 32.66 8.33
C PHE A 576 3.00 33.76 8.80
N LEU A 577 3.49 34.55 7.85
CA LEU A 577 4.39 35.67 8.14
C LEU A 577 3.65 36.88 8.73
N GLN A 578 4.38 37.69 9.48
CA GLN A 578 3.91 38.94 10.08
C GLN A 578 4.58 40.16 9.43
N GLU A 579 5.86 40.02 9.08
CA GLU A 579 6.69 41.08 8.51
C GLU A 579 7.40 40.59 7.24
N HIS A 580 7.72 41.55 6.36
CA HIS A 580 8.46 41.32 5.12
C HIS A 580 9.84 40.73 5.38
N ILE A 581 10.29 39.79 4.53
CA ILE A 581 11.62 39.19 4.62
C ILE A 581 12.55 39.73 3.51
N PRO A 582 13.74 40.27 3.85
CA PRO A 582 14.68 40.76 2.84
C PRO A 582 15.12 39.68 1.84
N LYS A 583 15.06 40.00 0.54
CA LYS A 583 15.56 39.14 -0.54
C LYS A 583 17.09 39.13 -0.63
N GLY A 584 17.65 38.08 -1.23
CA GLY A 584 19.08 37.97 -1.53
C GLY A 584 19.96 37.51 -0.37
N LEU A 585 19.36 37.20 0.78
CA LEU A 585 20.02 36.51 1.89
C LEU A 585 20.32 35.05 1.53
N SER A 586 21.16 34.37 2.33
CA SER A 586 21.35 32.92 2.18
C SER A 586 20.09 32.15 2.53
N PHE A 587 19.96 30.92 2.03
CA PHE A 587 18.80 30.08 2.34
C PHE A 587 18.64 29.89 3.85
N ASP A 588 19.75 29.65 4.55
CA ASP A 588 19.78 29.47 6.00
C ASP A 588 19.33 30.73 6.77
N GLN A 589 19.78 31.92 6.36
CA GLN A 589 19.39 33.20 6.96
C GLN A 589 17.91 33.50 6.74
N THR A 590 17.41 33.27 5.52
CA THR A 590 15.99 33.44 5.21
C THR A 590 15.12 32.50 6.04
N VAL A 591 15.51 31.22 6.17
CA VAL A 591 14.81 30.24 7.02
C VAL A 591 14.83 30.67 8.50
N SER A 592 15.89 31.30 8.98
CA SER A 592 15.94 31.86 10.35
C SER A 592 14.90 32.95 10.56
N LEU A 593 14.81 33.90 9.64
CA LEU A 593 13.84 34.99 9.74
C LEU A 593 12.39 34.49 9.65
N ILE A 594 12.12 33.48 8.81
CA ILE A 594 10.79 32.83 8.79
C ILE A 594 10.45 32.24 10.17
N LYS A 595 11.39 31.49 10.75
CA LYS A 595 11.17 30.82 12.05
C LYS A 595 11.08 31.80 13.23
N GLU A 596 11.83 32.89 13.21
CA GLU A 596 11.78 33.95 14.23
C GLU A 596 10.40 34.60 14.33
N GLN A 597 9.67 34.68 13.21
CA GLN A 597 8.29 35.15 13.18
C GLN A 597 7.25 34.09 13.58
N GLY A 598 7.68 32.86 13.90
CA GLY A 598 6.80 31.70 14.10
C GLY A 598 6.20 31.15 12.81
N GLY A 599 6.71 31.56 11.65
CA GLY A 599 6.27 31.11 10.34
C GLY A 599 6.70 29.68 10.02
N LEU A 600 6.04 29.08 9.02
CA LEU A 600 6.39 27.76 8.51
C LEU A 600 7.20 27.88 7.23
N VAL A 601 8.18 26.99 7.07
CA VAL A 601 9.11 26.95 5.95
C VAL A 601 8.57 25.97 4.92
N TYR A 602 8.14 26.51 3.79
CA TYR A 602 7.59 25.77 2.65
C TYR A 602 8.55 25.87 1.47
N VAL A 603 9.03 24.75 0.95
CA VAL A 603 9.91 24.75 -0.23
C VAL A 603 9.08 24.59 -1.50
N PRO A 604 8.93 25.63 -2.35
CA PRO A 604 8.17 25.55 -3.58
C PRO A 604 8.97 24.85 -4.69
N HIS A 605 8.25 24.14 -5.58
CA HIS A 605 8.76 23.51 -6.81
C HIS A 605 10.20 22.95 -6.77
N PRO A 606 10.63 22.17 -5.76
CA PRO A 606 12.02 21.76 -5.66
C PRO A 606 12.44 20.82 -6.80
N PHE A 607 13.72 20.90 -7.17
CA PHE A 607 14.34 20.15 -8.27
C PHE A 607 13.87 20.54 -9.68
N ASP A 608 13.03 21.57 -9.83
CA ASP A 608 12.74 22.16 -11.13
C ASP A 608 14.01 22.84 -11.68
N ALA A 609 14.68 22.14 -12.60
CA ALA A 609 15.92 22.62 -13.22
C ALA A 609 15.70 23.84 -14.14
N LEU A 610 14.46 24.21 -14.42
CA LEU A 610 14.09 25.40 -15.21
C LEU A 610 13.86 26.64 -14.32
N ARG A 611 13.93 26.49 -12.99
CA ARG A 611 13.72 27.54 -11.99
C ARG A 611 14.89 27.64 -11.01
N THR A 612 14.95 28.74 -10.26
CA THR A 612 16.00 28.93 -9.23
C THR A 612 15.58 28.19 -7.96
N THR A 613 15.95 26.92 -7.85
CA THR A 613 15.60 26.07 -6.71
C THR A 613 16.81 25.80 -5.81
N PRO A 614 16.60 25.63 -4.48
CA PRO A 614 17.65 25.21 -3.57
C PRO A 614 18.34 23.92 -4.02
N SER A 615 19.67 23.88 -3.91
CA SER A 615 20.42 22.67 -4.23
C SER A 615 20.02 21.53 -3.28
N TYR A 616 20.14 20.28 -3.75
CA TYR A 616 19.88 19.11 -2.91
C TYR A 616 20.67 19.15 -1.59
N ARG A 617 21.92 19.63 -1.63
CA ARG A 617 22.76 19.76 -0.43
C ARG A 617 22.20 20.81 0.54
N THR A 618 21.84 21.99 0.03
CA THR A 618 21.23 23.08 0.82
C THR A 618 19.95 22.60 1.52
N LEU A 619 19.12 21.82 0.82
CA LEU A 619 17.92 21.21 1.41
C LEU A 619 18.27 20.20 2.50
N VAL A 620 19.26 19.33 2.28
CA VAL A 620 19.71 18.34 3.27
C VAL A 620 20.27 19.00 4.53
N ASP A 621 21.07 20.04 4.37
CA ASP A 621 21.71 20.75 5.49
C ASP A 621 20.64 21.46 6.36
N ASN A 622 19.48 21.81 5.78
CA ASN A 622 18.38 22.51 6.46
C ASN A 622 17.16 21.63 6.78
N LEU A 623 17.21 20.31 6.61
CA LEU A 623 16.06 19.40 6.75
C LEU A 623 15.24 19.59 8.03
N HIS A 624 15.92 19.82 9.15
CA HIS A 624 15.31 19.95 10.47
C HIS A 624 14.49 21.24 10.65
N ARG A 625 14.58 22.17 9.70
CA ARG A 625 13.94 23.49 9.72
C ARG A 625 12.87 23.63 8.63
N ILE A 626 12.80 22.69 7.69
CA ILE A 626 11.83 22.66 6.60
C ILE A 626 10.57 21.95 7.11
N ASP A 627 9.43 22.62 7.07
CA ASP A 627 8.15 22.06 7.55
C ASP A 627 7.39 21.35 6.43
N VAL A 628 7.39 21.96 5.24
CA VAL A 628 6.60 21.51 4.09
C VAL A 628 7.42 21.54 2.80
N ILE A 629 7.24 20.52 1.96
CA ILE A 629 7.78 20.48 0.60
C ILE A 629 6.64 20.40 -0.40
N GLU A 630 6.63 21.29 -1.39
CA GLU A 630 5.69 21.23 -2.50
C GLU A 630 5.98 20.00 -3.38
N VAL A 631 5.22 18.93 -3.18
CA VAL A 631 5.37 17.69 -3.96
C VAL A 631 4.58 17.74 -5.26
N TYR A 632 3.58 18.62 -5.35
CA TYR A 632 2.78 18.81 -6.55
C TYR A 632 2.57 20.29 -6.86
N ASN A 633 3.26 20.77 -7.90
CA ASN A 633 3.05 22.07 -8.52
C ASN A 633 2.41 21.90 -9.90
N ALA A 634 1.28 22.56 -10.15
CA ALA A 634 0.50 22.39 -11.38
C ALA A 634 1.16 22.98 -12.65
N LYS A 635 2.19 23.81 -12.49
CA LYS A 635 2.85 24.58 -13.55
C LYS A 635 4.22 24.02 -13.95
N VAL A 636 4.71 23.00 -13.24
CA VAL A 636 5.96 22.31 -13.56
C VAL A 636 5.84 21.61 -14.92
N ALA A 637 6.76 21.94 -15.84
CA ALA A 637 6.73 21.48 -17.23
C ALA A 637 7.00 19.96 -17.39
N LEU A 638 7.80 19.39 -16.49
CA LEU A 638 8.14 17.98 -16.47
C LEU A 638 7.68 17.35 -15.16
N SER A 639 6.75 16.41 -15.24
CA SER A 639 6.27 15.63 -14.09
C SER A 639 7.39 14.96 -13.26
N SER A 640 8.60 14.82 -13.82
CA SER A 640 9.79 14.32 -13.13
C SER A 640 10.27 15.19 -11.96
N PHE A 641 9.99 16.50 -11.98
CA PHE A 641 10.40 17.39 -10.88
C PHE A 641 9.47 17.25 -9.67
N ASN A 642 8.14 17.21 -9.87
CA ASN A 642 7.17 16.84 -8.83
C ASN A 642 7.50 15.45 -8.24
N LEU A 643 7.90 14.50 -9.09
CA LEU A 643 8.34 13.16 -8.63
C LEU A 643 9.65 13.22 -7.82
N GLY A 644 10.57 14.14 -8.12
CA GLY A 644 11.77 14.39 -7.34
C GLY A 644 11.44 14.97 -5.96
N ALA A 645 10.53 15.94 -5.92
CA ALA A 645 10.02 16.57 -4.71
C ALA A 645 9.34 15.56 -3.78
N GLU A 646 8.46 14.72 -4.33
CA GLU A 646 7.81 13.63 -3.62
C GLU A 646 8.81 12.63 -3.03
N ARG A 647 9.81 12.20 -3.82
CA ARG A 647 10.88 11.30 -3.35
C ARG A 647 11.68 11.91 -2.20
N PHE A 648 11.98 13.20 -2.26
CA PHE A 648 12.73 13.88 -1.21
C PHE A 648 11.90 13.99 0.07
N ALA A 649 10.65 14.43 -0.02
CA ALA A 649 9.73 14.52 1.12
C ALA A 649 9.52 13.15 1.77
N ALA A 650 9.33 12.09 0.98
CA ALA A 650 9.18 10.73 1.47
C ALA A 650 10.45 10.19 2.15
N LYS A 651 11.64 10.44 1.56
CA LYS A 651 12.93 9.99 2.10
C LYS A 651 13.24 10.59 3.48
N TYR A 652 12.89 11.86 3.68
CA TYR A 652 13.22 12.60 4.90
C TYR A 652 12.01 12.81 5.84
N ASN A 653 10.85 12.23 5.51
CA ASN A 653 9.61 12.32 6.28
C ASN A 653 9.16 13.76 6.55
N ILE A 654 9.23 14.60 5.52
CA ILE A 654 8.72 15.98 5.52
C ILE A 654 7.27 15.98 5.03
N VAL A 655 6.45 16.91 5.53
CA VAL A 655 5.04 17.03 5.15
C VAL A 655 4.92 17.49 3.69
N ALA A 656 3.99 16.88 2.96
CA ALA A 656 3.75 17.19 1.57
C ALA A 656 2.79 18.39 1.44
N GLY A 657 3.15 19.35 0.60
CA GLY A 657 2.31 20.46 0.17
C GLY A 657 1.99 20.39 -1.32
N ALA A 658 0.95 21.11 -1.74
CA ALA A 658 0.58 21.28 -3.14
C ALA A 658 0.06 22.68 -3.38
N GLY A 659 0.32 23.19 -4.59
CA GLY A 659 -0.03 24.55 -4.95
C GLY A 659 -0.18 24.73 -6.46
N SER A 660 -1.10 25.63 -6.85
CA SER A 660 -1.38 25.87 -8.27
C SER A 660 -0.31 26.70 -8.96
N ASP A 661 0.47 27.48 -8.20
CA ASP A 661 1.42 28.47 -8.72
C ASP A 661 0.71 29.43 -9.70
N ALA A 662 -0.54 29.80 -9.33
CA ALA A 662 -1.44 30.56 -10.19
C ALA A 662 -0.97 32.01 -10.35
N HIS A 663 -0.73 32.41 -11.60
CA HIS A 663 -0.43 33.78 -12.02
C HIS A 663 -1.56 34.41 -12.86
N VAL A 664 -2.59 33.61 -13.12
CA VAL A 664 -3.82 34.00 -13.82
C VAL A 664 -5.00 33.34 -13.11
N LEU A 665 -6.14 34.01 -13.08
CA LEU A 665 -7.36 33.51 -12.42
C LEU A 665 -7.75 32.10 -12.88
N GLN A 666 -7.54 31.78 -14.16
CA GLN A 666 -7.85 30.47 -14.74
C GLN A 666 -6.99 29.33 -14.18
N ALA A 667 -5.85 29.63 -13.53
CA ALA A 667 -4.98 28.62 -12.92
C ALA A 667 -5.38 28.28 -11.47
N ILE A 668 -6.19 29.11 -10.82
CA ILE A 668 -6.66 28.87 -9.44
C ILE A 668 -7.44 27.55 -9.40
N GLY A 669 -7.12 26.70 -8.42
CA GLY A 669 -7.75 25.38 -8.24
C GLY A 669 -7.27 24.28 -9.20
N THR A 670 -6.14 24.48 -9.88
CA THR A 670 -5.49 23.41 -10.69
C THR A 670 -4.70 22.42 -9.84
N ALA A 671 -4.25 22.83 -8.66
CA ALA A 671 -3.80 21.98 -7.56
C ALA A 671 -4.42 22.50 -6.27
N MET A 672 -4.97 21.60 -5.46
CA MET A 672 -5.60 21.92 -4.19
C MET A 672 -5.29 20.81 -3.18
N LEU A 673 -5.42 21.12 -1.90
CA LEU A 673 -5.38 20.17 -0.80
C LEU A 673 -6.77 20.06 -0.20
N HIS A 674 -7.32 18.85 -0.14
CA HIS A 674 -8.53 18.57 0.61
C HIS A 674 -8.13 18.18 2.03
N MET A 675 -8.50 18.99 3.02
CA MET A 675 -7.99 18.86 4.38
C MET A 675 -9.00 19.34 5.43
N PRO A 676 -8.89 18.89 6.69
CA PRO A 676 -9.68 19.44 7.79
C PRO A 676 -9.52 20.96 7.89
N ARG A 677 -10.60 21.68 8.26
CA ARG A 677 -10.50 23.11 8.56
C ARG A 677 -9.48 23.37 9.67
N PHE A 678 -8.69 24.41 9.49
CA PHE A 678 -7.68 24.86 10.44
C PHE A 678 -7.86 26.37 10.71
N HIS A 679 -7.24 26.84 11.79
CA HIS A 679 -7.35 28.24 12.22
C HIS A 679 -5.99 28.88 12.56
N ASP A 680 -4.95 28.07 12.71
CA ASP A 680 -3.60 28.50 13.09
C ASP A 680 -2.53 27.58 12.47
N GLN A 681 -1.26 27.89 12.69
CA GLN A 681 -0.12 27.12 12.14
C GLN A 681 -0.09 25.67 12.64
N GLN A 682 -0.49 25.41 13.89
CA GLN A 682 -0.42 24.09 14.51
C GLN A 682 -1.51 23.16 13.96
N THR A 683 -2.75 23.65 13.94
CA THR A 683 -3.90 22.97 13.34
C THR A 683 -3.73 22.83 11.83
N PHE A 684 -3.09 23.80 11.17
CA PHE A 684 -2.71 23.69 9.75
C PHE A 684 -1.77 22.52 9.51
N MET A 685 -0.68 22.40 10.30
CA MET A 685 0.25 21.29 10.14
C MET A 685 -0.43 19.95 10.41
N ALA A 686 -1.28 19.86 11.44
CA ALA A 686 -2.06 18.65 11.72
C ALA A 686 -3.02 18.28 10.57
N ALA A 687 -3.72 19.27 10.01
CA ALA A 687 -4.59 19.07 8.86
C ALA A 687 -3.81 18.67 7.60
N LEU A 688 -2.61 19.23 7.39
CA LEU A 688 -1.77 18.92 6.24
C LEU A 688 -1.20 17.49 6.29
N TRP A 689 -1.03 16.93 7.49
CA TRP A 689 -0.70 15.51 7.67
C TRP A 689 -1.82 14.56 7.21
N GLU A 690 -3.07 15.03 7.17
CA GLU A 690 -4.26 14.29 6.74
C GLU A 690 -4.76 14.71 5.34
N ALA A 691 -4.05 15.62 4.67
CA ALA A 691 -4.50 16.23 3.43
C ALA A 691 -4.32 15.35 2.20
N ASP A 692 -5.32 15.36 1.32
CA ASP A 692 -5.27 14.74 -0.01
C ASP A 692 -5.00 15.80 -1.09
N ILE A 693 -4.18 15.49 -2.10
CA ILE A 693 -3.87 16.41 -3.20
C ILE A 693 -4.86 16.21 -4.35
N ILE A 694 -5.68 17.22 -4.65
CA ILE A 694 -6.58 17.26 -5.79
C ILE A 694 -5.91 18.01 -6.95
N ALA A 695 -5.70 17.33 -8.07
CA ALA A 695 -5.13 17.92 -9.29
C ALA A 695 -6.16 18.01 -10.43
N ARG A 696 -6.40 19.21 -10.96
CA ARG A 696 -7.23 19.43 -12.15
C ARG A 696 -6.35 19.81 -13.35
N ARG A 697 -6.21 18.89 -14.30
CA ARG A 697 -5.37 19.10 -15.49
C ARG A 697 -5.96 20.20 -16.39
N LYS A 698 -5.28 21.35 -16.47
CA LYS A 698 -5.44 22.35 -17.53
C LYS A 698 -4.19 22.36 -18.40
N SER A 699 -4.31 22.70 -19.68
CA SER A 699 -3.16 22.73 -20.59
C SER A 699 -2.14 23.75 -20.12
N LEU A 700 -0.91 23.30 -19.88
CA LEU A 700 0.20 24.13 -19.38
C LEU A 700 0.57 25.21 -20.41
N LEU A 701 0.57 24.86 -21.71
CA LEU A 701 0.73 25.81 -22.81
C LEU A 701 -0.38 26.86 -22.82
N TYR A 702 -1.63 26.46 -22.59
CA TYR A 702 -2.76 27.38 -22.53
C TYR A 702 -2.63 28.39 -21.37
N LEU A 703 -2.24 27.92 -20.18
CA LEU A 703 -2.02 28.79 -19.02
C LEU A 703 -0.82 29.72 -19.22
N GLN A 704 0.27 29.24 -19.83
CA GLN A 704 1.43 30.07 -20.17
C GLN A 704 1.11 31.13 -21.24
N SER A 705 0.33 30.78 -22.26
CA SER A 705 -0.12 31.74 -23.27
C SER A 705 -1.02 32.82 -22.66
N LEU A 706 -1.94 32.46 -21.76
CA LEU A 706 -2.77 33.43 -21.04
C LEU A 706 -1.94 34.36 -20.14
N LYS A 707 -0.95 33.82 -19.43
CA LYS A 707 -0.02 34.63 -18.62
C LYS A 707 0.70 35.64 -19.52
N LEU A 708 1.32 35.18 -20.61
CA LEU A 708 2.05 36.04 -21.53
C LEU A 708 1.13 37.15 -22.06
N LEU A 709 -0.02 36.78 -22.63
CA LEU A 709 -1.00 37.72 -23.20
C LEU A 709 -1.43 38.78 -22.18
N ARG A 710 -1.72 38.39 -20.94
CA ARG A 710 -2.18 39.33 -19.91
C ARG A 710 -1.05 40.28 -19.48
N THR A 711 0.16 39.76 -19.31
CA THR A 711 1.34 40.59 -18.96
C THR A 711 1.84 41.48 -20.11
N THR A 712 1.58 41.13 -21.37
CA THR A 712 1.92 41.98 -22.53
C THR A 712 0.83 42.99 -22.88
N LEU A 713 -0.46 42.65 -22.71
CA LEU A 713 -1.56 43.60 -22.97
C LEU A 713 -1.51 44.79 -22.00
N ASP A 714 -1.27 44.56 -20.71
CA ASP A 714 -1.13 45.63 -19.71
C ASP A 714 0.11 46.52 -19.92
N ARG A 715 1.12 46.05 -20.69
CA ARG A 715 2.29 46.85 -21.08
C ARG A 715 2.06 47.69 -22.34
N VAL A 716 1.08 47.35 -23.17
CA VAL A 716 0.82 47.98 -24.47
C VAL A 716 -0.38 48.94 -24.41
N LEU A 717 -1.29 48.73 -23.46
CA LEU A 717 -2.40 49.65 -23.17
C LEU A 717 -2.41 49.94 -21.66
N PRO A 718 -1.65 50.94 -21.18
CA PRO A 718 -1.93 51.50 -19.86
C PRO A 718 -3.34 52.10 -19.90
N GLU A 719 -4.20 51.68 -18.96
CA GLU A 719 -5.53 52.26 -18.78
C GLU A 719 -5.40 53.76 -18.45
N ASP A 720 -5.68 54.61 -19.45
CA ASP A 720 -6.32 55.92 -19.27
C ASP A 720 -7.83 55.77 -19.52
#